data_AF-A0A972AN31-F1
#
_entry.id   AF-A0A972AN31-F1
#
_cell.length_a   1.000
_cell.length_b   1.000
_cell.length_c   1.000
_cell.angle_alpha   90.00
_cell.angle_beta   90.00
_cell.angle_gamma   90.00
#
_symmetry.space_group_name_H-M   'P 1'
#
loop_
_entity.id
_entity.type
_entity.pdbx_description
1 polymer ?
#
loop_
_entity_poly.entity_id
_entity_poly.type
_entity_poly.pdbx_seq_one_letter_code
_entity_poly.pdbx_strand_id
1 'polypeptide(L)'
;MVKKPINSDLAPLQGRRSLERWRYDSGQGEMSWEGTDFSLWGEADASVDRHVIRVQGSINPQGKTMAKPGWIELETSPTGQEPVVEDIFLVGTRPLPCFNLNCISRHPLSPDYLVAATADGQLLLLDARLPENLKILREQHIHASLSALVCCGKMLLGLENGHSSGCKLHLIQIDQTSTPYPAFKSGLTRSLPVALTTLAENDRTSAWGATSSGELFLLQLDLSNPDSFAVNMQPGGRLQGRKIRGSLKTVVKELYQATRARRVSLRRLHYRSGRCSGLAYDGKHFWSFSASGQKPSILRLHDQDGRLLRSYSCHAPVTVSYLNYMHHQLLVLDQEHQQLHLYYLGDSMEAVACLAPFNTSHPGYITAGGPQTAGMHEMCLLYVGAQGRDAVHRYDQDKLLPLLAYLGHEGTIYDYFMDGFLMLAQYSPLLNGRSFGLDLTGAPSRKEDWLALFDEYFHPQANLYAMERCIKAIIKKLGPCRSGAVKVVLAIPTADPRCTDWDNTGYSLVDPGHRIAATRWAMGELVKRWEKADFRHLKLAGFYYLTEQGAYEDEVLHAFPELCNEYRLRSFAIPGITSNWLTEFSRAGFDTVLLQSSHAFWQPALSPPRYLLKCAGQIARHYGMGMEVELPYNVLEPAGRQKLRDYLEMAAIQGWAGTFTAYFQSYNLIKSLAESPDPECRQLYDELFRFTRLSRQQNRSALQSNLPLKFDCQASWMRNASCRLNIESHRGLFNISRIRLS
;
A
#
# COMPACT_ATOMS: atom_id res chain seq x y z
N MET A 1 38.70 -15.04 5.65
CA MET A 1 37.53 -14.26 6.11
C MET A 1 36.29 -15.02 5.72
N VAL A 2 35.43 -15.41 6.67
CA VAL A 2 34.16 -16.08 6.36
C VAL A 2 33.14 -15.00 5.99
N LYS A 3 32.63 -15.02 4.74
CA LYS A 3 31.62 -14.07 4.27
C LYS A 3 30.30 -14.32 5.01
N LYS A 4 29.80 -13.32 5.73
CA LYS A 4 28.48 -13.41 6.39
C LYS A 4 27.35 -13.46 5.33
N PRO A 5 26.35 -14.36 5.44
CA PRO A 5 25.31 -14.56 4.43
C PRO A 5 24.17 -13.53 4.50
N ILE A 6 24.47 -12.25 4.71
CA ILE A 6 23.46 -11.17 4.83
C ILE A 6 23.59 -10.21 3.66
N ASN A 7 22.61 -10.12 2.76
CA ASN A 7 22.46 -9.19 1.64
C ASN A 7 21.58 -7.97 1.99
N SER A 8 21.48 -7.00 1.06
CA SER A 8 20.49 -5.92 1.12
C SER A 8 19.72 -5.85 -0.20
N ASP A 9 18.52 -5.27 -0.19
CA ASP A 9 17.78 -4.91 -1.39
C ASP A 9 18.40 -3.69 -2.12
N LEU A 10 17.66 -3.15 -3.10
CA LEU A 10 18.05 -1.91 -3.75
C LEU A 10 18.00 -0.70 -2.80
N ALA A 11 19.10 -0.51 -2.10
CA ALA A 11 19.33 0.49 -1.08
C ALA A 11 20.13 1.71 -1.54
N PRO A 12 19.99 2.86 -0.86
CA PRO A 12 20.90 3.97 -1.01
C PRO A 12 22.32 3.59 -0.61
N LEU A 13 23.25 4.23 -1.29
CA LEU A 13 24.63 3.84 -1.37
C LEU A 13 25.37 3.75 -0.02
N GLN A 14 25.02 4.62 0.92
CA GLN A 14 25.68 4.65 2.23
C GLN A 14 25.41 3.34 3.00
N GLY A 15 24.17 2.85 2.98
CA GLY A 15 23.79 1.58 3.61
C GLY A 15 24.52 0.38 3.00
N ARG A 16 24.59 0.32 1.66
CA ARG A 16 25.33 -0.75 0.96
C ARG A 16 26.82 -0.79 1.34
N ARG A 17 27.47 0.37 1.42
CA ARG A 17 28.89 0.49 1.85
C ARG A 17 29.11 0.00 3.28
N SER A 18 28.20 0.37 4.19
CA SER A 18 28.27 -0.05 5.58
C SER A 18 28.07 -1.55 5.72
N LEU A 19 27.16 -2.14 4.94
CA LEU A 19 26.97 -3.59 4.87
C LEU A 19 28.20 -4.32 4.30
N GLU A 20 28.78 -3.83 3.19
CA GLU A 20 29.99 -4.41 2.60
C GLU A 20 31.16 -4.42 3.57
N ARG A 21 31.47 -3.29 4.22
CA ARG A 21 32.53 -3.23 5.24
C ARG A 21 32.29 -4.24 6.36
N TRP A 22 31.07 -4.28 6.89
CA TRP A 22 30.67 -5.19 7.96
C TRP A 22 30.74 -6.68 7.58
N ARG A 23 30.58 -7.02 6.29
CA ARG A 23 30.70 -8.40 5.77
C ARG A 23 32.14 -8.92 5.76
N TYR A 24 33.13 -8.05 5.57
CA TYR A 24 34.52 -8.44 5.36
C TYR A 24 35.44 -8.12 6.55
N ASP A 25 35.11 -7.12 7.36
CA ASP A 25 35.91 -6.73 8.52
C ASP A 25 35.40 -7.43 9.80
N SER A 26 36.23 -8.27 10.40
CA SER A 26 35.94 -8.94 11.67
C SER A 26 36.01 -8.00 12.88
N GLY A 27 36.53 -6.78 12.72
CA GLY A 27 36.75 -5.81 13.81
C GLY A 27 35.71 -4.70 13.96
N GLN A 28 34.85 -4.45 12.96
CA GLN A 28 33.80 -3.43 13.05
C GLN A 28 32.43 -4.04 13.40
N GLY A 29 31.90 -3.66 14.57
CA GLY A 29 30.59 -4.09 15.05
C GLY A 29 29.41 -3.26 14.51
N GLU A 30 29.66 -2.08 13.95
CA GLU A 30 28.61 -1.09 13.67
C GLU A 30 28.40 -0.81 12.17
N MET A 31 27.15 -0.79 11.72
CA MET A 31 26.75 -0.30 10.39
C MET A 31 26.02 1.03 10.56
N SER A 32 26.39 2.08 9.82
CA SER A 32 25.68 3.36 9.89
C SER A 32 25.41 4.01 8.53
N TRP A 33 24.26 4.67 8.39
CA TRP A 33 23.89 5.44 7.20
C TRP A 33 22.79 6.48 7.49
N GLU A 34 22.66 7.45 6.60
CA GLU A 34 21.64 8.51 6.67
C GLU A 34 20.25 8.04 6.20
N GLY A 35 19.21 8.58 6.84
CA GLY A 35 17.84 8.08 6.83
C GLY A 35 17.13 8.00 5.48
N THR A 36 16.89 6.77 5.05
CA THR A 36 16.18 6.36 3.83
C THR A 36 15.80 4.89 3.96
N ASP A 37 14.78 4.46 3.22
CA ASP A 37 14.32 3.07 3.26
C ASP A 37 15.42 2.08 2.86
N PHE A 38 15.48 0.96 3.59
CA PHE A 38 16.54 -0.05 3.47
C PHE A 38 16.04 -1.40 3.97
N SER A 39 16.35 -2.50 3.29
CA SER A 39 16.19 -3.83 3.88
C SER A 39 17.47 -4.65 3.90
N LEU A 40 17.64 -5.43 4.95
CA LEU A 40 18.69 -6.45 5.08
C LEU A 40 18.05 -7.82 5.02
N TRP A 41 18.63 -8.73 4.26
CA TRP A 41 18.17 -10.10 4.12
C TRP A 41 19.29 -11.06 4.50
N GLY A 42 18.99 -12.17 5.18
CA GLY A 42 20.00 -13.18 5.47
C GLY A 42 19.43 -14.57 5.69
N GLU A 43 20.28 -15.58 5.60
CA GLU A 43 19.94 -16.98 5.85
C GLU A 43 20.58 -17.47 7.15
N ALA A 44 19.80 -18.20 7.96
CA ALA A 44 20.29 -18.85 9.18
C ALA A 44 20.65 -20.32 8.91
N ASP A 45 21.75 -20.79 9.53
CA ASP A 45 22.33 -22.13 9.34
C ASP A 45 21.46 -23.24 9.94
N ALA A 46 21.47 -24.42 9.32
CA ALA A 46 20.62 -25.56 9.62
C ALA A 46 20.96 -26.34 10.91
N SER A 47 22.05 -25.97 11.57
CA SER A 47 22.62 -26.72 12.70
C SER A 47 22.04 -26.35 14.06
N VAL A 48 21.14 -25.36 14.13
CA VAL A 48 20.59 -24.83 15.40
C VAL A 48 19.06 -24.92 15.42
N ASP A 49 18.50 -25.49 16.49
CA ASP A 49 17.04 -25.73 16.62
C ASP A 49 16.21 -24.44 16.74
N ARG A 50 16.79 -23.41 17.37
CA ARG A 50 16.15 -22.11 17.61
C ARG A 50 17.08 -21.00 17.16
N HIS A 51 16.59 -20.19 16.23
CA HIS A 51 17.29 -18.99 15.82
C HIS A 51 16.84 -17.79 16.64
N VAL A 52 17.79 -16.92 16.97
CA VAL A 52 17.52 -15.61 17.57
C VAL A 52 18.24 -14.56 16.75
N ILE A 53 17.48 -13.57 16.26
CA ILE A 53 18.06 -12.32 15.78
C ILE A 53 17.92 -11.27 16.87
N ARG A 54 19.03 -10.64 17.24
CA ARG A 54 19.02 -9.42 18.06
C ARG A 54 19.62 -8.29 17.28
N VAL A 55 18.85 -7.21 17.12
CA VAL A 55 19.27 -5.98 16.44
C VAL A 55 19.31 -4.87 17.48
N GLN A 56 20.49 -4.29 17.68
CA GLN A 56 20.69 -3.15 18.58
C GLN A 56 21.22 -1.96 17.79
N GLY A 57 20.78 -0.76 18.16
CA GLY A 57 21.20 0.43 17.45
C GLY A 57 20.63 1.73 17.97
N SER A 58 20.83 2.78 17.19
CA SER A 58 20.30 4.10 17.48
C SER A 58 19.98 4.90 16.21
N ILE A 59 18.99 5.78 16.30
CA ILE A 59 18.75 6.85 15.32
C ILE A 59 19.22 8.16 15.96
N ASN A 60 20.29 8.72 15.42
CA ASN A 60 20.87 9.97 15.91
C ASN A 60 20.37 11.15 15.07
N PRO A 61 19.95 12.26 15.68
CA PRO A 61 19.57 13.46 14.93
C PRO A 61 20.75 13.98 14.09
N GLN A 62 20.44 14.57 12.93
CA GLN A 62 21.42 15.22 12.04
C GLN A 62 21.19 16.75 12.04
N GLY A 63 22.24 17.52 12.30
CA GLY A 63 22.15 18.99 12.38
C GLY A 63 21.18 19.48 13.47
N LYS A 64 20.37 20.50 13.15
CA LYS A 64 19.32 21.04 14.07
C LYS A 64 17.99 20.27 13.99
N THR A 65 17.96 19.09 13.37
CA THR A 65 16.72 18.32 13.19
C THR A 65 16.57 17.26 14.27
N MET A 66 15.32 17.00 14.71
CA MET A 66 15.04 15.93 15.66
C MET A 66 15.08 14.56 14.97
N ALA A 67 15.58 13.54 15.68
CA ALA A 67 15.45 12.15 15.24
C ALA A 67 13.95 11.79 15.23
N LYS A 68 13.43 11.36 14.08
CA LYS A 68 12.08 10.81 13.98
C LYS A 68 12.19 9.31 13.73
N PRO A 69 11.56 8.46 14.59
CA PRO A 69 11.59 7.03 14.38
C PRO A 69 10.83 6.69 13.10
N GLY A 70 11.43 5.82 12.29
CA GLY A 70 10.75 5.14 11.20
C GLY A 70 10.09 3.84 11.67
N TRP A 71 9.68 2.98 10.73
CA TRP A 71 9.31 1.59 11.04
C TRP A 71 10.51 0.68 10.91
N ILE A 72 10.58 -0.33 11.77
CA ILE A 72 11.51 -1.43 11.61
C ILE A 72 10.71 -2.72 11.78
N GLU A 73 10.72 -3.55 10.75
CA GLU A 73 9.96 -4.80 10.69
C GLU A 73 10.91 -5.97 10.46
N LEU A 74 10.72 -7.05 11.21
CA LEU A 74 11.38 -8.31 10.96
C LEU A 74 10.40 -9.32 10.36
N GLU A 75 10.81 -9.89 9.23
CA GLU A 75 10.11 -10.96 8.55
C GLU A 75 10.96 -12.23 8.49
N THR A 76 10.30 -13.39 8.45
CA THR A 76 10.97 -14.69 8.30
C THR A 76 10.22 -15.61 7.35
N SER A 77 10.91 -16.62 6.80
CA SER A 77 10.27 -17.69 6.02
C SER A 77 10.91 -19.05 6.32
N PRO A 78 10.14 -20.14 6.48
CA PRO A 78 10.69 -21.49 6.70
C PRO A 78 11.58 -21.96 5.54
N THR A 79 12.56 -22.83 5.80
CA THR A 79 13.55 -23.26 4.80
C THR A 79 13.07 -24.03 3.58
N GLY A 80 13.87 -23.90 2.51
CA GLY A 80 13.83 -24.75 1.31
C GLY A 80 12.91 -24.20 0.23
N GLN A 81 12.13 -23.17 0.53
CA GLN A 81 11.52 -22.29 -0.45
C GLN A 81 12.29 -20.99 -0.42
N GLU A 82 13.01 -20.68 -1.50
CA GLU A 82 13.49 -19.33 -1.66
C GLU A 82 12.29 -18.37 -1.53
N PRO A 83 12.42 -17.25 -0.81
CA PRO A 83 11.41 -16.21 -0.87
C PRO A 83 11.33 -15.73 -2.31
N VAL A 84 10.26 -16.14 -2.97
CA VAL A 84 9.92 -15.69 -4.32
C VAL A 84 8.74 -14.74 -4.16
N VAL A 85 8.75 -13.68 -4.95
CA VAL A 85 7.58 -12.80 -5.06
C VAL A 85 6.37 -13.68 -5.42
N GLU A 86 5.34 -13.61 -4.59
CA GLU A 86 4.14 -14.42 -4.71
C GLU A 86 3.09 -13.72 -5.57
N ASP A 87 2.85 -12.43 -5.30
CA ASP A 87 1.96 -11.58 -6.07
C ASP A 87 2.56 -10.21 -6.34
N ILE A 88 1.98 -9.55 -7.34
CA ILE A 88 2.17 -8.12 -7.58
C ILE A 88 0.82 -7.43 -7.40
N PHE A 89 0.79 -6.36 -6.62
CA PHE A 89 -0.39 -5.53 -6.41
C PHE A 89 -0.20 -4.24 -7.20
N LEU A 90 -1.10 -3.92 -8.12
CA LEU A 90 -1.10 -2.59 -8.74
C LEU A 90 -1.60 -1.61 -7.68
N VAL A 91 -0.68 -0.82 -7.13
CA VAL A 91 -0.97 0.07 -6.00
C VAL A 91 -1.05 1.52 -6.41
N GLY A 92 -0.89 1.88 -7.68
CA GLY A 92 -1.10 3.25 -8.14
C GLY A 92 -0.72 3.46 -9.59
N THR A 93 -1.42 4.38 -10.27
CA THR A 93 -1.24 4.66 -11.71
C THR A 93 -1.19 6.15 -11.99
N ARG A 94 -0.01 6.76 -12.04
CA ARG A 94 0.15 8.22 -12.18
C ARG A 94 0.22 8.65 -13.65
N PRO A 95 -0.52 9.68 -14.08
CA PRO A 95 -0.42 10.20 -15.43
C PRO A 95 0.99 10.73 -15.68
N LEU A 96 1.52 10.46 -16.88
CA LEU A 96 2.81 11.01 -17.29
C LEU A 96 2.66 12.52 -17.56
N PRO A 97 3.64 13.33 -17.18
CA PRO A 97 3.58 14.78 -17.41
C PRO A 97 3.80 15.16 -18.88
N CYS A 98 4.31 14.25 -19.70
CA CYS A 98 4.55 14.46 -21.13
C CYS A 98 4.57 13.13 -21.91
N PHE A 99 4.32 13.21 -23.22
CA PHE A 99 4.11 12.05 -24.08
C PHE A 99 5.37 11.29 -24.50
N ASN A 100 6.55 11.91 -24.35
CA ASN A 100 7.80 11.44 -24.95
C ASN A 100 8.84 10.92 -23.93
N LEU A 101 8.42 10.50 -22.74
CA LEU A 101 9.29 9.88 -21.74
C LEU A 101 9.77 8.50 -22.18
N ASN A 102 11.09 8.28 -22.34
CA ASN A 102 11.67 7.00 -22.72
C ASN A 102 11.95 6.07 -21.52
N CYS A 103 12.48 6.64 -20.44
CA CYS A 103 12.89 5.87 -19.27
C CYS A 103 12.78 6.70 -17.99
N ILE A 104 12.67 6.02 -16.86
CA ILE A 104 12.48 6.66 -15.55
C ILE A 104 13.28 5.93 -14.46
N SER A 105 13.81 6.67 -13.51
CA SER A 105 14.62 6.18 -12.41
C SER A 105 14.25 6.87 -11.12
N ARG A 106 14.51 6.20 -9.99
CA ARG A 106 14.57 6.90 -8.71
C ARG A 106 15.70 7.92 -8.73
N HIS A 107 15.61 8.97 -7.92
CA HIS A 107 16.74 9.86 -7.71
C HIS A 107 17.76 9.20 -6.75
N PRO A 108 19.08 9.25 -7.03
CA PRO A 108 20.06 8.50 -6.25
C PRO A 108 20.26 9.02 -4.82
N LEU A 109 19.82 10.25 -4.54
CA LEU A 109 20.10 10.96 -3.28
C LEU A 109 18.85 11.44 -2.53
N SER A 110 17.65 11.28 -3.10
CA SER A 110 16.42 11.76 -2.47
C SER A 110 15.25 10.85 -2.85
N PRO A 111 14.47 10.34 -1.89
CA PRO A 111 13.26 9.57 -2.20
C PRO A 111 12.11 10.46 -2.71
N ASP A 112 12.21 11.78 -2.54
CA ASP A 112 11.15 12.72 -2.94
C ASP A 112 11.13 12.99 -4.46
N TYR A 113 12.11 12.46 -5.22
CA TYR A 113 12.25 12.73 -6.65
C TYR A 113 12.41 11.46 -7.50
N LEU A 114 11.79 11.51 -8.68
CA LEU A 114 12.09 10.63 -9.81
C LEU A 114 12.86 11.43 -10.86
N VAL A 115 13.64 10.73 -11.68
CA VAL A 115 14.34 11.31 -12.83
C VAL A 115 13.90 10.57 -14.07
N ALA A 116 13.40 11.30 -15.07
CA ALA A 116 12.98 10.73 -16.34
C ALA A 116 13.80 11.31 -17.50
N ALA A 117 14.03 10.52 -18.53
CA ALA A 117 14.65 10.99 -19.77
C ALA A 117 13.65 10.98 -20.91
N THR A 118 13.65 12.02 -21.72
CA THR A 118 12.76 12.18 -22.88
C THR A 118 13.45 11.78 -24.19
N ALA A 119 12.66 11.49 -25.22
CA ALA A 119 13.14 11.15 -26.55
C ALA A 119 13.89 12.30 -27.26
N ASP A 120 13.60 13.55 -26.89
CA ASP A 120 14.29 14.74 -27.41
C ASP A 120 15.57 15.09 -26.63
N GLY A 121 15.98 14.25 -25.68
CA GLY A 121 17.27 14.36 -25.01
C GLY A 121 17.28 15.31 -23.82
N GLN A 122 16.17 15.38 -23.08
CA GLN A 122 16.07 16.08 -21.80
C GLN A 122 16.06 15.12 -20.62
N LEU A 123 16.50 15.61 -19.47
CA LEU A 123 16.25 15.03 -18.15
C LEU A 123 15.24 15.88 -17.39
N LEU A 124 14.23 15.22 -16.85
CA LEU A 124 13.20 15.80 -16.02
C LEU A 124 13.40 15.35 -14.57
N LEU A 125 13.35 16.29 -13.63
CA LEU A 125 13.19 16.00 -12.22
C LEU A 125 11.69 16.05 -11.90
N LEU A 126 11.12 14.93 -11.45
CA LEU A 126 9.70 14.77 -11.18
C LEU A 126 9.46 14.63 -9.68
N ASP A 127 8.32 15.14 -9.22
CA ASP A 127 7.83 14.88 -7.86
C ASP A 127 7.50 13.39 -7.69
N ALA A 128 8.16 12.71 -6.75
CA ALA A 128 7.94 11.29 -6.51
C ALA A 128 6.83 11.01 -5.50
N ARG A 129 6.38 12.02 -4.74
CA ARG A 129 5.38 11.84 -3.69
C ARG A 129 4.11 11.26 -4.28
N LEU A 130 3.72 10.07 -3.80
CA LEU A 130 2.69 9.29 -4.46
C LEU A 130 1.27 9.85 -4.46
N PRO A 131 0.83 10.58 -3.41
CA PRO A 131 -0.47 11.26 -3.48
C PRO A 131 -0.51 12.32 -4.58
N GLU A 132 0.64 12.81 -5.04
CA GLU A 132 0.75 13.83 -6.07
C GLU A 132 0.87 13.20 -7.47
N ASN A 133 0.40 13.94 -8.48
CA ASN A 133 0.72 13.62 -9.87
C ASN A 133 2.20 13.96 -10.15
N LEU A 134 2.81 13.32 -11.16
CA LEU A 134 4.24 13.44 -11.52
C LEU A 134 4.61 14.83 -12.05
N LYS A 135 4.51 15.87 -11.22
CA LYS A 135 4.80 17.25 -11.60
C LYS A 135 6.26 17.40 -12.00
N ILE A 136 6.50 18.07 -13.12
CA ILE A 136 7.85 18.47 -13.53
C ILE A 136 8.32 19.61 -12.60
N LEU A 137 9.41 19.35 -11.87
CA LEU A 137 10.05 20.31 -10.97
C LEU A 137 11.22 21.03 -11.66
N ARG A 138 11.89 20.35 -12.60
CA ARG A 138 13.01 20.88 -13.38
C ARG A 138 13.17 20.13 -14.70
N GLU A 139 13.62 20.85 -15.72
CA GLU A 139 13.99 20.30 -17.03
C GLU A 139 15.44 20.69 -17.36
N GLN A 140 16.19 19.77 -17.99
CA GLN A 140 17.55 20.04 -18.41
C GLN A 140 17.94 19.25 -19.66
N HIS A 141 18.48 19.94 -20.65
CA HIS A 141 18.96 19.32 -21.88
C HIS A 141 20.29 18.58 -21.68
N ILE A 142 20.42 17.37 -22.22
CA ILE A 142 21.65 16.56 -22.15
C ILE A 142 22.18 16.07 -23.52
N HIS A 143 21.55 16.50 -24.63
CA HIS A 143 21.97 16.16 -26.00
C HIS A 143 22.15 14.64 -26.27
N ALA A 144 21.41 13.78 -25.57
CA ALA A 144 21.44 12.34 -25.73
C ALA A 144 20.06 11.74 -25.52
N SER A 145 19.59 10.91 -26.45
CA SER A 145 18.29 10.21 -26.33
C SER A 145 18.48 8.91 -25.56
N LEU A 146 18.30 8.97 -24.25
CA LEU A 146 18.51 7.80 -23.39
C LEU A 146 17.38 6.78 -23.54
N SER A 147 17.76 5.52 -23.76
CA SER A 147 16.87 4.35 -23.82
C SER A 147 16.69 3.66 -22.46
N ALA A 148 17.65 3.83 -21.54
CA ALA A 148 17.53 3.36 -20.16
C ALA A 148 18.23 4.33 -19.19
N LEU A 149 17.75 4.37 -17.95
CA LEU A 149 18.26 5.24 -16.90
C LEU A 149 18.17 4.55 -15.53
N VAL A 150 19.32 4.28 -14.93
CA VAL A 150 19.40 3.61 -13.61
C VAL A 150 20.30 4.39 -12.66
N CYS A 151 20.08 4.24 -11.36
CA CYS A 151 21.03 4.73 -10.38
C CYS A 151 22.31 3.88 -10.41
N CYS A 152 23.45 4.54 -10.22
CA CYS A 152 24.73 3.89 -9.95
C CYS A 152 25.46 4.69 -8.87
N GLY A 153 25.38 4.23 -7.63
CA GLY A 153 25.86 4.97 -6.48
C GLY A 153 25.16 6.31 -6.28
N LYS A 154 25.91 7.42 -6.38
CA LYS A 154 25.40 8.80 -6.24
C LYS A 154 25.04 9.46 -7.59
N MET A 155 25.12 8.69 -8.67
CA MET A 155 25.01 9.16 -10.04
C MET A 155 23.89 8.41 -10.75
N LEU A 156 23.58 8.85 -11.95
CA LEU A 156 22.75 8.11 -12.88
C LEU A 156 23.64 7.56 -14.01
N LEU A 157 23.27 6.37 -14.48
CA LEU A 157 23.85 5.75 -15.66
C LEU A 157 22.76 5.68 -16.73
N GLY A 158 22.96 6.44 -17.80
CA GLY A 158 22.11 6.45 -18.98
C GLY A 158 22.66 5.53 -20.07
N LEU A 159 21.79 4.80 -20.75
CA LEU A 159 22.11 4.05 -21.96
C LEU A 159 21.56 4.81 -23.17
N GLU A 160 22.37 4.96 -24.21
CA GLU A 160 21.95 5.47 -25.51
C GLU A 160 22.22 4.39 -26.56
N ASN A 161 21.17 3.99 -27.28
CA ASN A 161 21.27 2.97 -28.33
C ASN A 161 21.83 3.61 -29.62
N GLY A 162 22.90 3.05 -30.18
CA GLY A 162 23.47 3.51 -31.46
C GLY A 162 22.82 2.86 -32.68
N HIS A 163 22.88 3.53 -33.84
CA HIS A 163 22.28 3.06 -35.09
C HIS A 163 23.03 1.90 -35.78
N SER A 164 24.28 1.60 -35.40
CA SER A 164 25.05 0.49 -35.98
C SER A 164 26.21 0.05 -35.09
N SER A 165 26.09 -1.14 -34.47
CA SER A 165 27.12 -1.96 -33.77
C SER A 165 27.59 -1.61 -32.35
N GLY A 166 27.05 -0.59 -31.67
CA GLY A 166 27.40 -0.32 -30.26
C GLY A 166 26.39 0.58 -29.54
N CYS A 167 26.49 0.64 -28.22
CA CYS A 167 25.73 1.56 -27.39
C CYS A 167 26.68 2.49 -26.62
N LYS A 168 26.19 3.64 -26.18
CA LYS A 168 26.93 4.59 -25.35
C LYS A 168 26.35 4.61 -23.95
N LEU A 169 27.23 4.58 -22.96
CA LEU A 169 26.88 4.85 -21.57
C LEU A 169 27.19 6.30 -21.23
N HIS A 170 26.26 6.95 -20.55
CA HIS A 170 26.36 8.31 -20.05
C HIS A 170 26.36 8.28 -18.52
N LEU A 171 27.40 8.81 -17.91
CA LEU A 171 27.54 8.90 -16.45
C LEU A 171 27.15 10.31 -16.00
N ILE A 172 25.99 10.46 -15.37
CA ILE A 172 25.36 11.75 -15.08
C ILE A 172 25.46 12.04 -13.59
N GLN A 173 26.11 13.14 -13.23
CA GLN A 173 26.28 13.55 -11.83
C GLN A 173 25.13 14.46 -11.37
N ILE A 174 24.84 14.42 -10.07
CA ILE A 174 23.82 15.27 -9.44
C ILE A 174 24.48 16.45 -8.73
N ASP A 175 23.99 17.66 -9.00
CA ASP A 175 24.35 18.88 -8.27
C ASP A 175 23.29 19.21 -7.22
N GLN A 176 23.58 18.90 -5.96
CA GLN A 176 22.71 19.22 -4.83
C GLN A 176 22.78 20.70 -4.41
N THR A 177 23.73 21.48 -4.92
CA THR A 177 23.91 22.89 -4.51
C THR A 177 22.96 23.85 -5.24
N SER A 178 22.36 23.39 -6.34
CA SER A 178 21.40 24.21 -7.09
C SER A 178 20.07 24.35 -6.35
N THR A 179 19.47 25.53 -6.44
CA THR A 179 18.22 25.90 -5.77
C THR A 179 17.17 26.33 -6.81
N PRO A 180 15.86 26.08 -6.59
CA PRO A 180 15.27 25.39 -5.43
C PRO A 180 15.37 23.86 -5.49
N TYR A 181 15.75 23.28 -6.63
CA TYR A 181 15.84 21.82 -6.84
C TYR A 181 17.21 21.40 -7.39
N PRO A 182 17.68 20.16 -7.12
CA PRO A 182 18.92 19.61 -7.67
C PRO A 182 19.01 19.73 -9.21
N ALA A 183 20.23 19.87 -9.72
CA ALA A 183 20.53 19.90 -11.17
C ALA A 183 21.27 18.63 -11.57
N PHE A 184 21.37 18.43 -12.88
CA PHE A 184 22.25 17.41 -13.46
C PHE A 184 23.51 18.11 -13.98
N LYS A 185 24.68 17.49 -13.86
CA LYS A 185 25.90 17.96 -14.54
C LYS A 185 26.14 17.15 -15.80
N SER A 186 26.73 17.79 -16.82
CA SER A 186 27.04 17.13 -18.08
C SER A 186 27.82 15.84 -17.81
N GLY A 187 27.31 14.73 -18.33
CA GLY A 187 27.86 13.42 -18.04
C GLY A 187 29.07 13.04 -18.88
N LEU A 188 29.93 12.18 -18.35
CA LEU A 188 30.98 11.52 -19.13
C LEU A 188 30.34 10.43 -20.01
N THR A 189 30.90 10.19 -21.19
CA THR A 189 30.35 9.16 -22.11
C THR A 189 31.39 8.08 -22.42
N ARG A 190 30.94 6.82 -22.53
CA ARG A 190 31.76 5.67 -22.92
C ARG A 190 31.03 4.78 -23.91
N SER A 191 31.68 4.43 -25.02
CA SER A 191 31.13 3.44 -25.96
C SER A 191 31.38 2.01 -25.45
N LEU A 192 30.39 1.14 -25.62
CA LEU A 192 30.48 -0.28 -25.30
C LEU A 192 30.60 -1.13 -26.57
N PRO A 193 31.36 -2.25 -26.51
CA PRO A 193 31.52 -3.17 -27.63
C PRO A 193 30.30 -4.07 -27.84
N VAL A 194 29.37 -4.12 -26.89
CA VAL A 194 28.15 -4.93 -26.94
C VAL A 194 26.94 -4.02 -27.03
N ALA A 195 26.00 -4.35 -27.92
CA ALA A 195 24.73 -3.64 -28.06
C ALA A 195 23.76 -4.06 -26.94
N LEU A 196 23.79 -3.34 -25.83
CA LEU A 196 22.80 -3.45 -24.76
C LEU A 196 21.51 -2.73 -25.18
N THR A 197 20.38 -3.21 -24.66
CA THR A 197 19.05 -2.65 -24.91
C THR A 197 18.42 -2.00 -23.69
N THR A 198 18.84 -2.41 -22.49
CA THR A 198 18.30 -1.95 -21.21
C THR A 198 19.35 -2.08 -20.12
N LEU A 199 19.17 -1.34 -19.04
CA LEU A 199 19.96 -1.41 -17.81
C LEU A 199 19.06 -1.78 -16.63
N ALA A 200 19.64 -2.37 -15.58
CA ALA A 200 19.05 -2.50 -14.25
C ALA A 200 20.06 -2.04 -13.19
N GLU A 201 19.54 -1.38 -12.16
CA GLU A 201 20.37 -0.96 -11.01
C GLU A 201 20.98 -2.19 -10.30
N ASN A 202 22.23 -2.07 -9.85
CA ASN A 202 22.86 -3.08 -9.01
C ASN A 202 23.47 -2.47 -7.73
N ASP A 203 24.60 -1.77 -7.86
CA ASP A 203 25.35 -1.24 -6.70
C ASP A 203 25.94 0.18 -6.94
N ARG A 204 26.99 0.53 -6.19
CA ARG A 204 27.70 1.82 -6.28
C ARG A 204 28.38 2.04 -7.63
N THR A 205 28.99 0.98 -8.11
CA THR A 205 30.01 0.94 -9.16
C THR A 205 29.67 -0.10 -10.20
N SER A 206 28.47 -0.67 -10.15
CA SER A 206 28.02 -1.58 -11.17
C SER A 206 26.54 -1.43 -11.47
N ALA A 207 26.19 -1.86 -12.67
CA ALA A 207 24.83 -1.99 -13.15
C ALA A 207 24.74 -3.27 -13.99
N TRP A 208 23.55 -3.83 -14.10
CA TRP A 208 23.28 -4.92 -15.03
C TRP A 208 22.85 -4.35 -16.38
N GLY A 209 23.30 -4.99 -17.46
CA GLY A 209 22.84 -4.73 -18.81
C GLY A 209 22.30 -5.99 -19.46
N ALA A 210 21.30 -5.85 -20.32
CA ALA A 210 20.82 -6.96 -21.15
C ALA A 210 20.83 -6.62 -22.64
N THR A 211 21.24 -7.57 -23.47
CA THR A 211 21.09 -7.51 -24.92
C THR A 211 19.66 -7.85 -25.33
N SER A 212 19.29 -7.58 -26.59
CA SER A 212 17.97 -7.96 -27.12
C SER A 212 17.71 -9.47 -27.07
N SER A 213 18.75 -10.31 -27.00
CA SER A 213 18.64 -11.77 -26.93
C SER A 213 18.45 -12.29 -25.49
N GLY A 214 18.50 -11.39 -24.50
CA GLY A 214 18.40 -11.67 -23.07
C GLY A 214 19.71 -12.06 -22.40
N GLU A 215 20.87 -11.87 -23.05
CA GLU A 215 22.18 -12.10 -22.43
C GLU A 215 22.48 -11.00 -21.41
N LEU A 216 22.84 -11.40 -20.20
CA LEU A 216 23.10 -10.52 -19.07
C LEU A 216 24.59 -10.22 -18.95
N PHE A 217 24.91 -8.95 -18.69
CA PHE A 217 26.26 -8.47 -18.43
C PHE A 217 26.28 -7.64 -17.16
N LEU A 218 27.18 -7.97 -16.23
CA LEU A 218 27.53 -7.10 -15.12
C LEU A 218 28.52 -6.04 -15.63
N LEU A 219 28.13 -4.79 -15.56
CA LEU A 219 28.94 -3.64 -15.97
C LEU A 219 29.64 -3.08 -14.74
N GLN A 220 30.92 -3.40 -14.55
CA GLN A 220 31.71 -2.84 -13.47
C GLN A 220 32.40 -1.55 -13.93
N LEU A 221 32.09 -0.44 -13.27
CA LEU A 221 32.60 0.90 -13.54
C LEU A 221 33.86 1.16 -12.71
N ASP A 222 34.94 1.55 -13.40
CA ASP A 222 36.12 2.14 -12.78
C ASP A 222 36.01 3.67 -12.85
N LEU A 223 35.90 4.28 -11.67
CA LEU A 223 35.69 5.71 -11.46
C LEU A 223 36.90 6.37 -10.81
N SER A 224 38.09 5.76 -10.91
CA SER A 224 39.33 6.29 -10.34
C SER A 224 39.76 7.60 -10.99
N ASN A 225 39.40 7.83 -12.26
CA ASN A 225 39.69 9.05 -13.00
C ASN A 225 38.47 10.01 -12.98
N PRO A 226 38.63 11.30 -12.63
CA PRO A 226 37.53 12.27 -12.63
C PRO A 226 37.03 12.68 -14.04
N ASP A 227 37.87 12.58 -15.07
CA ASP A 227 37.57 13.06 -16.43
C ASP A 227 37.19 11.93 -17.40
N SER A 228 37.28 10.67 -16.97
CA SER A 228 36.89 9.51 -17.77
C SER A 228 36.53 8.33 -16.88
N PHE A 229 35.81 7.35 -17.43
CA PHE A 229 35.55 6.11 -16.74
C PHE A 229 35.76 4.91 -17.67
N ALA A 230 36.18 3.79 -17.09
CA ALA A 230 36.26 2.51 -17.79
C ALA A 230 35.12 1.59 -17.36
N VAL A 231 34.75 0.66 -18.25
CA VAL A 231 33.70 -0.32 -18.01
C VAL A 231 34.27 -1.70 -18.29
N ASN A 232 34.30 -2.55 -17.27
CA ASN A 232 34.59 -3.96 -17.41
C ASN A 232 33.27 -4.73 -17.49
N MET A 233 33.05 -5.45 -18.58
CA MET A 233 31.82 -6.21 -18.82
C MET A 233 32.06 -7.69 -18.50
N GLN A 234 31.35 -8.22 -17.50
CA GLN A 234 31.40 -9.64 -17.14
C GLN A 234 30.10 -10.34 -17.55
N PRO A 235 30.14 -11.48 -18.26
CA PRO A 235 28.94 -12.26 -18.56
C PRO A 235 28.27 -12.78 -17.27
N GLY A 236 26.96 -12.61 -17.14
CA GLY A 236 26.19 -12.98 -15.93
C GLY A 236 25.10 -14.03 -16.13
N GLY A 237 24.93 -14.55 -17.35
CA GLY A 237 23.92 -15.55 -17.67
C GLY A 237 23.01 -15.12 -18.82
N ARG A 238 21.89 -15.82 -19.01
CA ARG A 238 20.91 -15.50 -20.05
C ARG A 238 19.49 -15.72 -19.55
N LEU A 239 18.64 -14.71 -19.72
CA LEU A 239 17.22 -14.79 -19.40
C LEU A 239 16.55 -15.87 -20.25
N GLN A 240 16.11 -16.95 -19.60
CA GLN A 240 15.52 -18.10 -20.27
C GLN A 240 13.99 -18.00 -20.32
N GLY A 241 13.41 -18.42 -21.46
CA GLY A 241 11.99 -18.75 -21.51
C GLY A 241 11.70 -20.11 -20.87
N ARG A 242 10.44 -20.45 -20.65
CA ARG A 242 10.07 -21.73 -20.03
C ARG A 242 10.25 -22.90 -21.01
N LYS A 243 11.04 -23.92 -20.63
CA LYS A 243 10.86 -25.31 -21.10
C LYS A 243 10.00 -26.03 -20.06
N ILE A 244 8.97 -26.76 -20.49
CA ILE A 244 7.90 -27.33 -19.66
C ILE A 244 8.48 -28.23 -18.55
N ARG A 245 8.76 -27.68 -17.36
CA ARG A 245 8.96 -28.40 -16.09
C ARG A 245 8.92 -27.38 -14.95
N GLY A 246 7.81 -27.35 -14.20
CA GLY A 246 7.66 -26.60 -12.96
C GLY A 246 7.00 -27.49 -11.91
N SER A 247 7.19 -27.18 -10.63
CA SER A 247 6.51 -27.91 -9.56
C SER A 247 4.99 -27.78 -9.69
N LEU A 248 4.23 -28.78 -9.23
CA LEU A 248 2.76 -28.75 -9.20
C LEU A 248 2.23 -27.47 -8.53
N LYS A 249 2.94 -26.99 -7.49
CA LYS A 249 2.67 -25.76 -6.75
C LYS A 249 2.67 -24.52 -7.64
N THR A 250 3.65 -24.39 -8.53
CA THR A 250 3.80 -23.26 -9.45
C THR A 250 2.68 -23.25 -10.49
N VAL A 251 2.34 -24.42 -11.05
CA VAL A 251 1.30 -24.55 -12.07
C VAL A 251 -0.09 -24.22 -11.50
N VAL A 252 -0.41 -24.73 -10.29
CA VAL A 252 -1.69 -24.44 -9.61
C VAL A 252 -1.82 -22.95 -9.29
N LYS A 253 -0.75 -22.29 -8.85
CA LYS A 253 -0.77 -20.84 -8.56
C LYS A 253 -0.93 -19.98 -9.82
N GLU A 254 -0.26 -20.30 -10.92
CA GLU A 254 -0.43 -19.57 -12.18
C GLU A 254 -1.84 -19.73 -12.75
N LEU A 255 -2.44 -20.92 -12.61
CA LEU A 255 -3.85 -21.16 -12.94
C LEU A 255 -4.78 -20.28 -12.09
N TYR A 256 -4.47 -20.15 -10.79
CA TYR A 256 -5.22 -19.30 -9.87
C TYR A 256 -5.08 -17.80 -10.17
N GLN A 257 -3.89 -17.32 -10.53
CA GLN A 257 -3.69 -15.93 -10.96
C GLN A 257 -4.42 -15.64 -12.28
N ALA A 258 -4.45 -16.61 -13.20
CA ALA A 258 -5.22 -16.50 -14.45
C ALA A 258 -6.74 -16.44 -14.20
N THR A 259 -7.26 -17.15 -13.20
CA THR A 259 -8.69 -17.07 -12.81
C THR A 259 -9.01 -15.77 -12.06
N ARG A 260 -8.10 -15.25 -11.23
CA ARG A 260 -8.21 -13.93 -10.57
C ARG A 260 -8.31 -12.78 -11.58
N ALA A 261 -7.63 -12.88 -12.72
CA ALA A 261 -7.72 -11.89 -13.80
C ALA A 261 -9.05 -11.93 -14.61
N ARG A 262 -10.00 -12.83 -14.29
CA ARG A 262 -11.32 -13.06 -14.94
C ARG A 262 -11.34 -13.14 -16.49
N ARG A 263 -10.20 -13.17 -17.18
CA ARG A 263 -10.12 -13.06 -18.66
C ARG A 263 -8.88 -13.72 -19.31
N VAL A 264 -8.35 -14.83 -18.80
CA VAL A 264 -7.23 -15.52 -19.50
C VAL A 264 -7.59 -16.95 -19.87
N SER A 265 -7.46 -17.28 -21.16
CA SER A 265 -7.62 -18.65 -21.65
C SER A 265 -6.38 -19.50 -21.36
N LEU A 266 -6.62 -20.72 -20.87
CA LEU A 266 -5.62 -21.72 -20.47
C LEU A 266 -4.60 -22.09 -21.58
N ARG A 267 -4.90 -21.79 -22.84
CA ARG A 267 -4.06 -22.11 -24.01
C ARG A 267 -2.81 -21.23 -24.15
N ARG A 268 -2.63 -20.19 -23.33
CA ARG A 268 -1.55 -19.17 -23.48
C ARG A 268 -0.34 -19.31 -22.54
N LEU A 269 -0.14 -20.44 -21.87
CA LEU A 269 1.02 -20.65 -20.96
C LEU A 269 2.37 -20.89 -21.67
N HIS A 270 2.44 -20.77 -23.00
CA HIS A 270 3.66 -20.93 -23.79
C HIS A 270 4.21 -19.57 -24.22
N TYR A 271 5.21 -19.05 -23.50
CA TYR A 271 5.89 -17.80 -23.87
C TYR A 271 7.27 -18.10 -24.46
N ARG A 272 7.43 -17.87 -25.76
CA ARG A 272 8.77 -17.80 -26.39
C ARG A 272 9.49 -16.57 -25.83
N SER A 273 10.80 -16.67 -25.62
CA SER A 273 11.66 -15.53 -25.31
C SER A 273 11.63 -14.56 -26.50
N GLY A 274 10.79 -13.53 -26.43
CA GLY A 274 10.84 -12.40 -27.35
C GLY A 274 12.12 -11.58 -27.14
N ARG A 275 12.29 -10.50 -27.92
CA ARG A 275 13.42 -9.58 -27.69
C ARG A 275 13.29 -8.97 -26.29
N CYS A 276 14.33 -9.06 -25.47
CA CYS A 276 14.37 -8.39 -24.17
C CYS A 276 14.28 -6.88 -24.39
N SER A 277 13.36 -6.22 -23.70
CA SER A 277 13.09 -4.78 -23.88
C SER A 277 13.14 -3.99 -22.59
N GLY A 278 13.16 -4.66 -21.44
CA GLY A 278 13.47 -4.00 -20.17
C GLY A 278 13.91 -4.99 -19.11
N LEU A 279 14.66 -4.45 -18.17
CA LEU A 279 15.29 -5.18 -17.08
C LEU A 279 15.18 -4.34 -15.81
N ALA A 280 14.81 -4.96 -14.71
CA ALA A 280 15.04 -4.43 -13.37
C ALA A 280 15.63 -5.54 -12.49
N TYR A 281 16.26 -5.17 -11.39
CA TYR A 281 16.91 -6.13 -10.48
C TYR A 281 16.54 -5.75 -9.06
N ASP A 282 16.05 -6.70 -8.26
CA ASP A 282 15.58 -6.42 -6.90
C ASP A 282 16.63 -6.64 -5.80
N GLY A 283 17.88 -6.93 -6.20
CA GLY A 283 18.96 -7.36 -5.31
C GLY A 283 19.10 -8.88 -5.22
N LYS A 284 18.10 -9.64 -5.69
CA LYS A 284 18.14 -11.10 -5.74
C LYS A 284 17.70 -11.65 -7.10
N HIS A 285 16.67 -11.10 -7.72
CA HIS A 285 16.03 -11.60 -8.92
C HIS A 285 16.02 -10.54 -10.02
N PHE A 286 16.00 -11.02 -11.26
CA PHE A 286 15.80 -10.17 -12.43
C PHE A 286 14.33 -10.13 -12.83
N TRP A 287 13.82 -8.91 -12.99
CA TRP A 287 12.54 -8.63 -13.61
C TRP A 287 12.78 -8.29 -15.07
N SER A 288 12.01 -8.90 -15.96
CA SER A 288 12.11 -8.60 -17.38
C SER A 288 10.75 -8.56 -18.07
N PHE A 289 10.71 -7.88 -19.20
CA PHE A 289 9.65 -8.03 -20.18
C PHE A 289 10.24 -8.14 -21.57
N SER A 290 9.45 -8.71 -22.48
CA SER A 290 9.75 -8.67 -23.91
C SER A 290 8.68 -7.84 -24.57
N ALA A 291 9.06 -6.92 -25.45
CA ALA A 291 8.10 -6.27 -26.34
C ALA A 291 7.53 -7.34 -27.30
N SER A 292 6.43 -7.95 -26.89
CA SER A 292 5.55 -8.71 -27.77
C SER A 292 4.29 -7.87 -27.98
N GLY A 293 3.72 -7.87 -29.19
CA GLY A 293 2.42 -7.22 -29.44
C GLY A 293 1.23 -7.86 -28.71
N GLN A 294 1.48 -8.62 -27.63
CA GLN A 294 0.47 -9.28 -26.81
C GLN A 294 0.09 -8.36 -25.65
N LYS A 295 -1.20 -8.05 -25.53
CA LYS A 295 -1.77 -7.24 -24.44
C LYS A 295 -2.69 -8.09 -23.55
N PRO A 296 -2.66 -7.93 -22.22
CA PRO A 296 -1.73 -7.09 -21.45
C PRO A 296 -0.28 -7.61 -21.48
N SER A 297 0.67 -6.73 -21.17
CA SER A 297 2.09 -7.10 -21.05
C SER A 297 2.34 -8.13 -19.96
N ILE A 298 3.43 -8.88 -20.10
CA ILE A 298 3.81 -9.95 -19.17
C ILE A 298 5.17 -9.63 -18.56
N LEU A 299 5.18 -9.51 -17.24
CA LEU A 299 6.39 -9.39 -16.44
C LEU A 299 6.89 -10.78 -16.07
N ARG A 300 8.20 -10.96 -16.13
CA ARG A 300 8.86 -12.23 -15.83
C ARG A 300 9.86 -12.02 -14.71
N LEU A 301 9.85 -12.93 -13.75
CA LEU A 301 10.78 -12.99 -12.64
C LEU A 301 11.75 -14.14 -12.85
N HIS A 302 13.03 -13.86 -12.75
CA HIS A 302 14.12 -14.82 -12.96
C HIS A 302 15.06 -14.85 -11.75
N ASP A 303 15.69 -15.98 -11.48
CA ASP A 303 16.82 -16.05 -10.55
C ASP A 303 18.09 -15.40 -11.14
N GLN A 304 19.18 -15.41 -10.36
CA GLN A 304 20.46 -14.79 -10.75
C GLN A 304 21.11 -15.46 -11.97
N ASP A 305 20.82 -16.74 -12.21
CA ASP A 305 21.32 -17.50 -13.37
C ASP A 305 20.47 -17.24 -14.64
N GLY A 306 19.38 -16.47 -14.51
CA GLY A 306 18.45 -16.11 -15.59
C GLY A 306 17.34 -17.14 -15.81
N ARG A 307 17.20 -18.16 -14.96
CA ARG A 307 16.11 -19.14 -15.05
C ARG A 307 14.80 -18.51 -14.59
N LEU A 308 13.75 -18.71 -15.39
CA LEU A 308 12.42 -18.20 -15.11
C LEU A 308 11.81 -18.86 -13.86
N LEU A 309 11.45 -18.04 -12.88
CA LEU A 309 10.76 -18.43 -11.64
C LEU A 309 9.24 -18.30 -11.77
N ARG A 310 8.75 -17.15 -12.26
CA ARG A 310 7.32 -16.85 -12.40
C ARG A 310 7.04 -15.84 -13.53
N SER A 311 5.81 -15.81 -14.01
CA SER A 311 5.31 -14.77 -14.91
C SER A 311 4.04 -14.14 -14.35
N TYR A 312 3.90 -12.83 -14.50
CA TYR A 312 2.75 -12.05 -14.04
C TYR A 312 2.15 -11.33 -15.23
N SER A 313 0.82 -11.40 -15.35
CA SER A 313 0.11 -10.53 -16.28
C SER A 313 -0.08 -9.18 -15.62
N CYS A 314 0.24 -8.10 -16.33
CA CYS A 314 -0.17 -6.78 -15.88
C CYS A 314 -1.70 -6.66 -15.96
N HIS A 315 -2.27 -5.74 -15.18
CA HIS A 315 -3.71 -5.48 -15.24
C HIS A 315 -4.11 -4.98 -16.64
N ALA A 316 -5.31 -5.30 -17.11
CA ALA A 316 -5.76 -5.01 -18.47
C ALA A 316 -6.07 -3.51 -18.61
N PRO A 317 -5.09 -2.66 -18.94
CA PRO A 317 -4.54 -2.55 -20.29
C PRO A 317 -3.00 -2.29 -20.37
N VAL A 318 -2.24 -2.57 -19.32
CA VAL A 318 -0.85 -2.08 -19.21
C VAL A 318 0.05 -2.62 -20.33
N THR A 319 0.68 -1.68 -21.05
CA THR A 319 1.68 -1.93 -22.09
C THR A 319 3.05 -1.47 -21.60
N VAL A 320 3.86 -2.41 -21.13
CA VAL A 320 5.15 -2.12 -20.53
C VAL A 320 6.10 -1.60 -21.61
N SER A 321 6.63 -0.41 -21.39
CA SER A 321 7.62 0.26 -22.25
C SER A 321 8.97 0.40 -21.56
N TYR A 322 9.00 0.51 -20.22
CA TYR A 322 10.23 0.54 -19.43
C TYR A 322 9.99 -0.05 -18.02
N LEU A 323 11.03 -0.61 -17.41
CA LEU A 323 11.01 -1.18 -16.06
C LEU A 323 12.10 -0.61 -15.17
N ASN A 324 11.75 -0.38 -13.91
CA ASN A 324 12.71 -0.10 -12.85
C ASN A 324 12.25 -0.72 -11.53
N TYR A 325 13.14 -0.86 -10.56
CA TYR A 325 12.82 -1.33 -9.21
C TYR A 325 13.31 -0.31 -8.17
N MET A 326 12.47 -0.04 -7.18
CA MET A 326 12.74 0.85 -6.04
C MET A 326 12.09 0.22 -4.82
N HIS A 327 12.87 -0.13 -3.79
CA HIS A 327 12.43 -0.61 -2.47
C HIS A 327 10.99 -1.18 -2.38
N HIS A 328 10.84 -2.50 -2.50
CA HIS A 328 9.57 -3.25 -2.53
C HIS A 328 8.60 -2.90 -3.68
N GLN A 329 8.97 -2.01 -4.61
CA GLN A 329 8.13 -1.57 -5.71
C GLN A 329 8.79 -1.73 -7.07
N LEU A 330 8.02 -2.28 -8.02
CA LEU A 330 8.37 -2.29 -9.43
C LEU A 330 7.68 -1.11 -10.12
N LEU A 331 8.48 -0.25 -10.74
CA LEU A 331 8.03 0.88 -11.55
C LEU A 331 7.87 0.40 -12.98
N VAL A 332 6.69 0.61 -13.55
CA VAL A 332 6.33 0.20 -14.90
C VAL A 332 5.88 1.42 -15.68
N LEU A 333 6.66 1.82 -16.68
CA LEU A 333 6.28 2.90 -17.59
C LEU A 333 5.37 2.33 -18.68
N ASP A 334 4.23 2.96 -18.89
CA ASP A 334 3.29 2.69 -19.99
C ASP A 334 3.15 3.94 -20.86
N GLN A 335 3.99 4.03 -21.89
CA GLN A 335 3.92 5.09 -22.88
C GLN A 335 2.64 5.03 -23.74
N GLU A 336 2.01 3.87 -23.88
CA GLU A 336 0.81 3.76 -24.72
C GLU A 336 -0.38 4.45 -24.07
N HIS A 337 -0.57 4.19 -22.77
CA HIS A 337 -1.67 4.77 -22.00
C HIS A 337 -1.28 6.03 -21.24
N GLN A 338 -0.01 6.46 -21.36
CA GLN A 338 0.52 7.66 -20.72
C GLN A 338 0.45 7.61 -19.20
N GLN A 339 0.89 6.47 -18.64
CA GLN A 339 0.86 6.21 -17.22
C GLN A 339 2.18 5.65 -16.68
N LEU A 340 2.45 5.94 -15.40
CA LEU A 340 3.44 5.25 -14.58
C LEU A 340 2.71 4.39 -13.55
N HIS A 341 2.86 3.07 -13.67
CA HIS A 341 2.28 2.12 -12.74
C HIS A 341 3.30 1.73 -11.66
N LEU A 342 2.82 1.62 -10.43
CA LEU A 342 3.59 1.16 -9.30
C LEU A 342 3.02 -0.17 -8.82
N TYR A 343 3.86 -1.20 -8.84
CA TYR A 343 3.52 -2.52 -8.35
C TYR A 343 4.23 -2.79 -7.04
N TYR A 344 3.47 -2.99 -5.98
CA TYR A 344 4.00 -3.52 -4.72
C TYR A 344 4.21 -5.04 -4.86
N LEU A 345 5.35 -5.53 -4.38
CA LEU A 345 5.73 -6.94 -4.48
C LEU A 345 5.39 -7.68 -3.17
N GLY A 346 4.35 -8.51 -3.21
CA GLY A 346 4.01 -9.38 -2.08
C GLY A 346 4.85 -10.65 -2.14
N ASP A 347 5.59 -10.95 -1.07
CA ASP A 347 6.43 -12.15 -0.97
C ASP A 347 5.98 -13.13 0.12
N SER A 348 6.56 -14.32 0.10
CA SER A 348 6.21 -15.42 1.01
C SER A 348 6.76 -15.27 2.45
N MET A 349 7.37 -14.15 2.82
CA MET A 349 7.87 -13.96 4.19
C MET A 349 6.72 -13.57 5.13
N GLU A 350 6.80 -13.99 6.38
CA GLU A 350 5.84 -13.64 7.43
C GLU A 350 6.45 -12.58 8.34
N ALA A 351 5.70 -11.51 8.61
CA ALA A 351 6.08 -10.53 9.61
C ALA A 351 5.92 -11.13 11.02
N VAL A 352 7.00 -11.11 11.80
CA VAL A 352 7.04 -11.76 13.12
C VAL A 352 7.31 -10.80 14.28
N ALA A 353 7.84 -9.60 14.01
CA ALA A 353 8.06 -8.59 15.05
C ALA A 353 8.17 -7.16 14.48
N CYS A 354 7.70 -6.18 15.26
CA CYS A 354 8.08 -4.78 15.14
C CYS A 354 9.29 -4.49 16.03
N LEU A 355 10.28 -3.75 15.52
CA LEU A 355 11.48 -3.33 16.24
C LEU A 355 11.49 -1.80 16.53
N ALA A 356 10.33 -1.16 16.59
CA ALA A 356 10.22 0.29 16.77
C ALA A 356 10.47 0.72 18.25
N PRO A 357 11.27 1.77 18.49
CA PRO A 357 11.78 2.05 19.83
C PRO A 357 10.78 2.69 20.80
N PHE A 358 9.78 3.45 20.34
CA PHE A 358 8.88 4.21 21.24
C PHE A 358 7.46 4.47 20.71
N ASN A 359 7.08 3.90 19.56
CA ASN A 359 5.76 4.14 18.98
C ASN A 359 5.22 2.86 18.34
N THR A 360 4.00 2.46 18.72
CA THR A 360 3.26 1.39 18.05
C THR A 360 2.50 1.90 16.82
N SER A 361 2.58 3.21 16.53
CA SER A 361 2.04 3.84 15.33
C SER A 361 3.16 4.34 14.41
N HIS A 362 3.02 4.13 13.11
CA HIS A 362 3.90 4.64 12.07
C HIS A 362 3.34 5.96 11.52
N PRO A 363 4.17 7.01 11.28
CA PRO A 363 3.70 8.29 10.75
C PRO A 363 3.06 8.22 9.35
N GLY A 364 3.18 7.08 8.65
CA GLY A 364 2.57 6.85 7.34
C GLY A 364 1.09 6.47 7.37
N TYR A 365 0.45 6.37 8.55
CA TYR A 365 -0.98 6.08 8.66
C TYR A 365 -1.78 7.32 9.03
N ILE A 366 -3.07 7.33 8.68
CA ILE A 366 -3.96 8.44 9.03
C ILE A 366 -4.15 8.56 10.55
N THR A 367 -4.00 9.79 11.05
CA THR A 367 -3.98 10.08 12.49
C THR A 367 -5.39 10.08 13.07
N ALA A 368 -5.58 9.38 14.19
CA ALA A 368 -6.81 9.39 14.97
C ALA A 368 -7.06 10.75 15.62
N GLY A 369 -8.33 11.17 15.71
CA GLY A 369 -8.73 12.44 16.31
C GLY A 369 -8.34 13.69 15.50
N GLY A 370 -7.78 13.51 14.30
CA GLY A 370 -7.30 14.60 13.44
C GLY A 370 -8.40 15.27 12.61
N PRO A 371 -8.09 16.38 11.93
CA PRO A 371 -9.05 17.07 11.05
C PRO A 371 -9.53 16.22 9.87
N GLN A 372 -8.67 15.36 9.32
CA GLN A 372 -8.99 14.46 8.20
C GLN A 372 -10.14 13.51 8.57
N THR A 373 -10.12 12.98 9.79
CA THR A 373 -11.12 12.03 10.31
C THR A 373 -12.29 12.72 11.01
N ALA A 374 -12.46 14.04 10.81
CA ALA A 374 -13.45 14.85 11.52
C ALA A 374 -13.40 14.73 13.07
N GLY A 375 -12.21 14.44 13.61
CA GLY A 375 -12.00 14.24 15.05
C GLY A 375 -12.43 12.87 15.57
N MET A 376 -12.70 11.89 14.70
CA MET A 376 -12.97 10.51 15.09
C MET A 376 -11.68 9.76 15.41
N HIS A 377 -11.75 8.90 16.42
CA HIS A 377 -10.66 7.99 16.77
C HIS A 377 -10.86 6.60 16.16
N GLU A 378 -12.12 6.18 16.01
CA GLU A 378 -12.52 4.95 15.34
C GLU A 378 -13.81 5.16 14.55
N MET A 379 -14.10 4.23 13.64
CA MET A 379 -15.37 4.21 12.93
C MET A 379 -15.94 2.79 12.83
N CYS A 380 -17.16 2.58 13.31
CA CYS A 380 -17.86 1.29 13.16
C CYS A 380 -18.79 1.32 11.96
N LEU A 381 -18.75 0.29 11.11
CA LEU A 381 -19.66 0.16 9.97
C LEU A 381 -21.00 -0.44 10.42
N LEU A 382 -22.09 0.23 10.05
CA LEU A 382 -23.47 -0.14 10.35
C LEU A 382 -24.24 -0.37 9.05
N TYR A 383 -24.49 -1.63 8.72
CA TYR A 383 -25.24 -2.01 7.53
C TYR A 383 -26.75 -1.88 7.78
N VAL A 384 -27.34 -0.83 7.23
CA VAL A 384 -28.79 -0.56 7.22
C VAL A 384 -29.38 -0.95 5.86
N GLY A 385 -30.70 -1.12 5.80
CA GLY A 385 -31.37 -1.47 4.55
C GLY A 385 -31.48 -2.97 4.34
N ALA A 386 -31.58 -3.41 3.09
CA ALA A 386 -31.99 -4.79 2.82
C ALA A 386 -30.90 -5.83 3.07
N GLN A 387 -31.29 -6.92 3.75
CA GLN A 387 -30.58 -8.18 3.81
C GLN A 387 -31.08 -9.08 2.67
N GLY A 388 -30.42 -9.00 1.52
CA GLY A 388 -30.91 -9.66 0.31
C GLY A 388 -32.24 -9.07 -0.14
N ARG A 389 -33.27 -9.91 -0.34
CA ARG A 389 -34.63 -9.48 -0.70
C ARG A 389 -35.66 -9.77 0.39
N ASP A 390 -35.22 -10.23 1.56
CA ASP A 390 -36.11 -10.88 2.54
C ASP A 390 -36.49 -9.96 3.69
N ALA A 391 -35.58 -9.10 4.14
CA ALA A 391 -35.80 -8.25 5.31
C ALA A 391 -35.01 -6.93 5.25
N VAL A 392 -35.51 -5.93 5.97
CA VAL A 392 -34.80 -4.66 6.21
C VAL A 392 -34.13 -4.72 7.59
N HIS A 393 -32.81 -4.59 7.62
CA HIS A 393 -32.04 -4.51 8.84
C HIS A 393 -32.01 -3.08 9.40
N ARG A 394 -32.25 -2.99 10.71
CA ARG A 394 -32.27 -1.75 11.49
C ARG A 394 -31.51 -1.93 12.80
N TYR A 395 -30.88 -0.86 13.27
CA TYR A 395 -30.21 -0.80 14.56
C TYR A 395 -31.12 -0.17 15.62
N ASP A 396 -31.44 -0.89 16.68
CA ASP A 396 -32.11 -0.36 17.86
C ASP A 396 -31.09 -0.06 18.98
N GLN A 397 -31.56 0.34 20.15
CA GLN A 397 -30.67 0.65 21.27
C GLN A 397 -29.90 -0.58 21.78
N ASP A 398 -30.48 -1.77 21.70
CA ASP A 398 -29.85 -3.01 22.15
C ASP A 398 -28.64 -3.36 21.27
N LYS A 399 -28.81 -3.24 19.94
CA LYS A 399 -27.72 -3.45 18.99
C LYS A 399 -26.63 -2.38 19.06
N LEU A 400 -26.99 -1.14 19.36
CA LEU A 400 -26.06 0.00 19.39
C LEU A 400 -25.27 0.11 20.70
N LEU A 401 -25.87 -0.26 21.82
CA LEU A 401 -25.27 -0.10 23.14
C LEU A 401 -23.87 -0.72 23.28
N PRO A 402 -23.61 -1.98 22.87
CA PRO A 402 -22.27 -2.58 22.99
C PRO A 402 -21.24 -1.99 22.01
N LEU A 403 -21.65 -1.13 21.07
CA LEU A 403 -20.76 -0.41 20.16
C LEU A 403 -20.44 1.01 20.68
N LEU A 404 -21.41 1.65 21.35
CA LEU A 404 -21.29 3.00 21.91
C LEU A 404 -20.69 3.01 23.32
N ALA A 405 -20.89 1.95 24.08
CA ALA A 405 -20.42 1.80 25.45
C ALA A 405 -19.67 0.48 25.64
N TYR A 406 -18.65 0.53 26.49
CA TYR A 406 -17.98 -0.66 27.00
C TYR A 406 -18.82 -1.24 28.14
N LEU A 407 -19.32 -2.46 27.92
CA LEU A 407 -20.20 -3.15 28.86
C LEU A 407 -19.42 -4.15 29.70
N GLY A 408 -19.83 -4.35 30.94
CA GLY A 408 -19.44 -5.48 31.77
C GLY A 408 -20.17 -6.78 31.40
N HIS A 409 -19.88 -7.86 32.14
CA HIS A 409 -20.58 -9.14 31.98
C HIS A 409 -22.07 -9.04 32.31
N GLU A 410 -22.44 -8.19 33.28
CA GLU A 410 -23.83 -7.97 33.70
C GLU A 410 -24.52 -6.82 32.93
N GLY A 411 -23.92 -6.34 31.83
CA GLY A 411 -24.44 -5.20 31.05
C GLY A 411 -24.17 -3.82 31.68
N THR A 412 -23.42 -3.76 32.77
CA THR A 412 -23.00 -2.49 33.41
C THR A 412 -22.15 -1.66 32.45
N ILE A 413 -22.53 -0.40 32.23
CA ILE A 413 -21.78 0.56 31.41
C ILE A 413 -20.56 1.07 32.20
N TYR A 414 -19.36 0.82 31.68
CA TYR A 414 -18.09 1.23 32.31
C TYR A 414 -17.42 2.42 31.63
N ASP A 415 -17.48 2.52 30.30
CA ASP A 415 -16.85 3.60 29.54
C ASP A 415 -17.55 3.79 28.18
N TYR A 416 -17.19 4.85 27.45
CA TYR A 416 -17.52 5.01 26.04
C TYR A 416 -16.66 4.08 25.19
N PHE A 417 -17.25 3.44 24.18
CA PHE A 417 -16.53 2.57 23.26
C PHE A 417 -16.20 3.32 21.96
N MET A 418 -16.97 3.23 20.88
CA MET A 418 -16.61 3.90 19.62
C MET A 418 -17.21 5.31 19.51
N ASP A 419 -16.52 6.22 18.83
CA ASP A 419 -16.94 7.63 18.68
C ASP A 419 -17.29 8.05 17.23
N GLY A 420 -17.18 7.12 16.28
CA GLY A 420 -17.55 7.30 14.88
C GLY A 420 -18.34 6.12 14.33
N PHE A 421 -19.32 6.39 13.46
CA PHE A 421 -20.14 5.38 12.82
C PHE A 421 -20.37 5.71 11.35
N LEU A 422 -20.14 4.73 10.47
CA LEU A 422 -20.50 4.79 9.06
C LEU A 422 -21.79 4.01 8.84
N MET A 423 -22.86 4.69 8.39
CA MET A 423 -24.10 4.03 8.02
C MET A 423 -24.17 3.83 6.51
N LEU A 424 -24.29 2.58 6.07
CA LEU A 424 -24.28 2.22 4.66
C LEU A 424 -25.28 1.11 4.36
N ALA A 425 -25.66 0.97 3.09
CA ALA A 425 -26.52 -0.08 2.59
C ALA A 425 -25.97 -0.60 1.26
N GLN A 426 -26.02 -1.91 1.06
CA GLN A 426 -25.69 -2.51 -0.23
C GLN A 426 -26.90 -2.54 -1.18
N TYR A 427 -28.08 -2.80 -0.62
CA TYR A 427 -29.32 -3.03 -1.37
C TYR A 427 -30.47 -2.19 -0.86
N SER A 428 -31.37 -1.82 -1.78
CA SER A 428 -32.53 -0.98 -1.50
C SER A 428 -33.44 -1.56 -0.41
N PRO A 429 -33.84 -0.78 0.61
CA PRO A 429 -34.79 -1.23 1.62
C PRO A 429 -36.20 -1.49 1.05
N LEU A 430 -36.46 -1.15 -0.21
CA LEU A 430 -37.68 -1.51 -0.93
C LEU A 430 -37.73 -3.00 -1.33
N LEU A 431 -36.70 -3.79 -1.00
CA LEU A 431 -36.61 -5.24 -1.27
C LEU A 431 -36.73 -5.62 -2.76
N ASN A 432 -36.49 -4.67 -3.67
CA ASN A 432 -36.58 -4.87 -5.11
C ASN A 432 -35.28 -5.44 -5.74
N GLY A 433 -34.25 -5.68 -4.92
CA GLY A 433 -32.97 -6.22 -5.37
C GLY A 433 -32.10 -5.25 -6.17
N ARG A 434 -32.40 -3.94 -6.17
CA ARG A 434 -31.52 -2.91 -6.73
C ARG A 434 -30.34 -2.64 -5.81
N SER A 435 -29.16 -2.41 -6.39
CA SER A 435 -27.93 -2.14 -5.66
C SER A 435 -27.62 -0.65 -5.60
N PHE A 436 -26.93 -0.25 -4.53
CA PHE A 436 -26.44 1.13 -4.38
C PHE A 436 -25.01 1.32 -4.92
N GLY A 437 -24.30 0.25 -5.28
CA GLY A 437 -22.91 0.27 -5.78
C GLY A 437 -22.74 -0.47 -7.11
N LEU A 438 -21.68 -0.13 -7.85
CA LEU A 438 -21.38 -0.68 -9.19
C LEU A 438 -20.81 -2.09 -9.15
N ASP A 439 -20.12 -2.42 -8.06
CA ASP A 439 -19.44 -3.68 -7.76
C ASP A 439 -20.36 -4.71 -7.09
N LEU A 440 -21.60 -4.33 -6.83
CA LEU A 440 -22.65 -5.19 -6.30
C LEU A 440 -23.49 -5.82 -7.42
N THR A 441 -24.10 -6.97 -7.11
CA THR A 441 -25.03 -7.63 -8.03
C THR A 441 -26.39 -6.93 -8.02
N GLY A 442 -27.14 -7.00 -9.13
CA GLY A 442 -28.47 -6.38 -9.21
C GLY A 442 -28.56 -5.20 -10.19
N ALA A 443 -29.77 -4.68 -10.34
CA ALA A 443 -30.07 -3.53 -11.19
C ALA A 443 -29.68 -2.21 -10.48
N PRO A 444 -29.37 -1.14 -11.24
CA PRO A 444 -29.06 0.15 -10.63
C PRO A 444 -30.22 0.68 -9.80
N SER A 445 -29.91 1.25 -8.63
CA SER A 445 -30.86 1.98 -7.80
C SER A 445 -31.36 3.27 -8.47
N ARG A 446 -32.60 3.64 -8.16
CA ARG A 446 -33.27 4.85 -8.62
C ARG A 446 -33.51 5.82 -7.46
N LYS A 447 -33.98 7.02 -7.77
CA LYS A 447 -34.25 8.07 -6.80
C LYS A 447 -35.16 7.61 -5.66
N GLU A 448 -36.17 6.79 -5.94
CA GLU A 448 -37.05 6.24 -4.90
C GLU A 448 -36.31 5.29 -3.94
N ASP A 449 -35.34 4.53 -4.43
CA ASP A 449 -34.50 3.67 -3.59
C ASP A 449 -33.60 4.50 -2.68
N TRP A 450 -33.08 5.62 -3.19
CA TRP A 450 -32.22 6.53 -2.45
C TRP A 450 -33.00 7.23 -1.35
N LEU A 451 -34.21 7.72 -1.66
CA LEU A 451 -35.11 8.31 -0.66
C LEU A 451 -35.48 7.29 0.43
N ALA A 452 -35.79 6.05 0.05
CA ALA A 452 -36.11 5.01 1.01
C ALA A 452 -34.92 4.68 1.94
N LEU A 453 -33.69 4.66 1.42
CA LEU A 453 -32.49 4.54 2.25
C LEU A 453 -32.33 5.72 3.21
N PHE A 454 -32.56 6.94 2.73
CA PHE A 454 -32.45 8.13 3.58
C PHE A 454 -33.51 8.11 4.69
N ASP A 455 -34.74 7.64 4.40
CA ASP A 455 -35.77 7.46 5.42
C ASP A 455 -35.38 6.39 6.44
N GLU A 456 -34.68 5.32 6.03
CA GLU A 456 -34.11 4.34 6.95
C GLU A 456 -33.03 4.95 7.85
N TYR A 457 -32.09 5.76 7.34
CA TYR A 457 -31.11 6.43 8.20
C TYR A 457 -31.79 7.22 9.34
N PHE A 458 -32.88 7.92 9.02
CA PHE A 458 -33.64 8.75 9.95
C PHE A 458 -34.88 8.06 10.54
N HIS A 459 -34.94 6.73 10.53
CA HIS A 459 -36.11 6.00 11.02
C HIS A 459 -36.43 6.36 12.49
N PRO A 460 -37.64 6.81 12.85
CA PRO A 460 -37.92 7.39 14.18
C PRO A 460 -37.64 6.47 15.37
N GLN A 461 -37.78 5.17 15.16
CA GLN A 461 -37.57 4.15 16.19
C GLN A 461 -36.21 3.44 16.13
N ALA A 462 -35.40 3.68 15.10
CA ALA A 462 -34.16 2.94 14.86
C ALA A 462 -33.02 3.88 14.42
N ASN A 463 -31.87 3.30 14.08
CA ASN A 463 -30.76 3.95 13.39
C ASN A 463 -30.33 5.24 14.11
N LEU A 464 -30.32 6.41 13.44
CA LEU A 464 -29.84 7.65 14.05
C LEU A 464 -30.64 8.08 15.29
N TYR A 465 -31.96 7.96 15.27
CA TYR A 465 -32.78 8.30 16.43
C TYR A 465 -32.58 7.32 17.59
N ALA A 466 -32.34 6.04 17.31
CA ALA A 466 -31.96 5.09 18.36
C ALA A 466 -30.57 5.38 18.92
N MET A 467 -29.62 5.78 18.08
CA MET A 467 -28.27 6.18 18.49
C MET A 467 -28.29 7.41 19.40
N GLU A 468 -29.03 8.46 19.03
CA GLU A 468 -29.23 9.67 19.84
C GLU A 468 -29.80 9.33 21.24
N ARG A 469 -30.82 8.45 21.30
CA ARG A 469 -31.38 7.98 22.58
C ARG A 469 -30.38 7.17 23.40
N CYS A 470 -29.64 6.29 22.75
CA CYS A 470 -28.63 5.44 23.41
C CYS A 470 -27.52 6.31 24.03
N ILE A 471 -26.99 7.29 23.29
CA ILE A 471 -25.94 8.20 23.80
C ILE A 471 -26.47 9.05 24.96
N LYS A 472 -27.70 9.55 24.87
CA LYS A 472 -28.33 10.26 25.99
C LYS A 472 -28.39 9.39 27.25
N ALA A 473 -28.70 8.10 27.12
CA ALA A 473 -28.70 7.16 28.24
C ALA A 473 -27.28 6.92 28.81
N ILE A 474 -26.28 6.79 27.94
CA ILE A 474 -24.87 6.63 28.34
C ILE A 474 -24.38 7.89 29.08
N ILE A 475 -24.65 9.09 28.55
CA ILE A 475 -24.29 10.37 29.20
C ILE A 475 -24.94 10.49 30.58
N LYS A 476 -26.17 10.04 30.75
CA LYS A 476 -26.84 10.03 32.07
C LYS A 476 -26.08 9.15 33.08
N LYS A 477 -25.40 8.09 32.63
CA LYS A 477 -24.68 7.15 33.48
C LYS A 477 -23.23 7.54 33.73
N LEU A 478 -22.51 8.01 32.70
CA LEU A 478 -21.07 8.27 32.74
C LEU A 478 -20.71 9.77 32.82
N GLY A 479 -21.67 10.67 32.59
CA GLY A 479 -21.41 12.07 32.30
C GLY A 479 -20.96 12.30 30.85
N PRO A 480 -20.76 13.56 30.41
CA PRO A 480 -20.40 13.88 29.03
C PRO A 480 -19.07 13.26 28.58
N CYS A 481 -19.02 12.78 27.34
CA CYS A 481 -17.79 12.24 26.75
C CYS A 481 -16.74 13.34 26.51
N ARG A 482 -15.48 13.08 26.85
CA ARG A 482 -14.36 13.99 26.56
C ARG A 482 -14.11 14.17 25.05
N SER A 483 -14.43 13.16 24.24
CA SER A 483 -14.31 13.22 22.77
C SER A 483 -15.44 14.04 22.11
N GLY A 484 -16.39 14.55 22.89
CA GLY A 484 -17.55 15.32 22.40
C GLY A 484 -18.64 14.43 21.80
N ALA A 485 -19.43 15.01 20.88
CA ALA A 485 -20.52 14.32 20.17
C ALA A 485 -20.01 13.11 19.36
N VAL A 486 -20.86 12.10 19.19
CA VAL A 486 -20.59 10.96 18.31
C VAL A 486 -20.71 11.40 16.85
N LYS A 487 -19.78 10.96 16.02
CA LYS A 487 -19.69 11.38 14.62
C LYS A 487 -20.33 10.34 13.72
N VAL A 488 -21.06 10.80 12.72
CA VAL A 488 -21.76 9.95 11.76
C VAL A 488 -21.28 10.27 10.36
N VAL A 489 -20.96 9.24 9.60
CA VAL A 489 -20.74 9.29 8.16
C VAL A 489 -21.90 8.55 7.48
N LEU A 490 -22.50 9.17 6.46
CA LEU A 490 -23.60 8.55 5.70
C LEU A 490 -23.11 8.17 4.30
N ALA A 491 -23.40 6.95 3.86
CA ALA A 491 -23.07 6.55 2.50
C ALA A 491 -23.98 7.24 1.47
N ILE A 492 -23.38 7.65 0.36
CA ILE A 492 -24.10 8.16 -0.80
C ILE A 492 -24.23 7.02 -1.81
N PRO A 493 -25.46 6.66 -2.24
CA PRO A 493 -25.65 5.75 -3.36
C PRO A 493 -24.86 6.18 -4.59
N THR A 494 -24.29 5.21 -5.29
CA THR A 494 -23.54 5.48 -6.52
C THR A 494 -24.50 5.81 -7.65
N ALA A 495 -24.30 6.96 -8.30
CA ALA A 495 -25.01 7.33 -9.51
C ALA A 495 -24.57 6.41 -10.66
N ASP A 496 -25.28 5.30 -10.85
CA ASP A 496 -24.88 4.24 -11.77
C ASP A 496 -25.15 4.63 -13.24
N PRO A 497 -24.13 4.64 -14.13
CA PRO A 497 -24.30 5.02 -15.53
C PRO A 497 -25.20 4.07 -16.33
N ARG A 498 -25.54 2.89 -15.81
CA ARG A 498 -26.53 1.97 -16.40
C ARG A 498 -27.97 2.45 -16.21
N CYS A 499 -28.22 3.44 -15.35
CA CYS A 499 -29.55 3.93 -15.04
C CYS A 499 -29.98 5.03 -16.03
N THR A 500 -30.85 4.70 -16.99
CA THR A 500 -31.33 5.66 -18.01
C THR A 500 -32.58 6.43 -17.61
N ASP A 501 -33.18 6.11 -16.46
CA ASP A 501 -34.40 6.73 -15.93
C ASP A 501 -34.36 6.69 -14.39
N TRP A 502 -33.55 7.58 -13.81
CA TRP A 502 -33.27 7.58 -12.38
C TRP A 502 -34.40 8.14 -11.54
N ASP A 503 -35.18 9.10 -12.06
CA ASP A 503 -36.26 9.76 -11.31
C ASP A 503 -37.67 9.44 -11.81
N ASN A 504 -37.80 8.46 -12.71
CA ASN A 504 -39.06 8.07 -13.39
C ASN A 504 -39.64 9.19 -14.28
N THR A 505 -38.83 10.17 -14.69
CA THR A 505 -39.21 11.23 -15.65
C THR A 505 -38.29 11.28 -16.88
N GLY A 506 -37.38 10.30 -17.02
CA GLY A 506 -36.41 10.22 -18.11
C GLY A 506 -35.02 10.81 -17.78
N TYR A 507 -34.75 11.17 -16.51
CA TYR A 507 -33.43 11.68 -16.12
C TYR A 507 -32.38 10.56 -16.13
N SER A 508 -31.52 10.56 -17.14
CA SER A 508 -30.50 9.51 -17.38
C SER A 508 -29.17 9.83 -16.67
N LEU A 509 -28.57 8.82 -16.02
CA LEU A 509 -27.27 8.89 -15.35
C LEU A 509 -26.09 8.44 -16.24
N VAL A 510 -26.31 8.21 -17.54
CA VAL A 510 -25.21 7.90 -18.49
C VAL A 510 -24.21 9.06 -18.54
N ASP A 511 -24.71 10.30 -18.47
CA ASP A 511 -23.90 11.52 -18.50
C ASP A 511 -23.21 11.79 -17.14
N PRO A 512 -21.88 12.00 -17.10
CA PRO A 512 -21.16 12.32 -15.87
C PRO A 512 -21.69 13.56 -15.14
N GLY A 513 -22.09 14.62 -15.86
CA GLY A 513 -22.66 15.82 -15.26
C GLY A 513 -23.97 15.55 -14.54
N HIS A 514 -24.85 14.72 -15.12
CA HIS A 514 -26.06 14.26 -14.46
C HIS A 514 -25.77 13.44 -13.20
N ARG A 515 -24.73 12.59 -13.22
CA ARG A 515 -24.28 11.83 -12.05
C ARG A 515 -23.79 12.73 -10.93
N ILE A 516 -22.97 13.74 -11.24
CA ILE A 516 -22.51 14.74 -10.28
C ILE A 516 -23.70 15.50 -9.68
N ALA A 517 -24.67 15.91 -10.50
CA ALA A 517 -25.88 16.58 -10.03
C ALA A 517 -26.73 15.71 -9.10
N ALA A 518 -26.89 14.41 -9.41
CA ALA A 518 -27.60 13.45 -8.55
C ALA A 518 -26.88 13.23 -7.21
N THR A 519 -25.55 13.08 -7.22
CA THR A 519 -24.73 12.97 -6.01
C THR A 519 -24.83 14.23 -5.14
N ARG A 520 -24.73 15.42 -5.74
CA ARG A 520 -24.92 16.71 -5.06
C ARG A 520 -26.31 16.85 -4.43
N TRP A 521 -27.35 16.45 -5.17
CA TRP A 521 -28.73 16.44 -4.67
C TRP A 521 -28.87 15.51 -3.45
N ALA A 522 -28.31 14.30 -3.51
CA ALA A 522 -28.34 13.34 -2.42
C ALA A 522 -27.70 13.88 -1.14
N MET A 523 -26.53 14.51 -1.24
CA MET A 523 -25.85 15.14 -0.11
C MET A 523 -26.70 16.27 0.50
N GLY A 524 -27.23 17.17 -0.34
CA GLY A 524 -28.06 18.28 0.13
C GLY A 524 -29.34 17.81 0.81
N GLU A 525 -29.92 16.72 0.33
CA GLU A 525 -31.11 16.12 0.90
C GLU A 525 -30.82 15.47 2.28
N LEU A 526 -29.68 14.80 2.43
CA LEU A 526 -29.24 14.27 3.72
C LEU A 526 -28.90 15.38 4.73
N VAL A 527 -28.27 16.47 4.29
CA VAL A 527 -28.00 17.65 5.14
C VAL A 527 -29.29 18.27 5.65
N LYS A 528 -30.30 18.47 4.78
CA LYS A 528 -31.61 19.00 5.20
C LYS A 528 -32.30 18.10 6.22
N ARG A 529 -32.29 16.78 6.00
CA ARG A 529 -32.84 15.81 6.97
C ARG A 529 -32.08 15.88 8.30
N TRP A 530 -30.75 16.03 8.26
CA TRP A 530 -29.92 16.18 9.45
C TRP A 530 -30.25 17.43 10.26
N GLU A 531 -30.32 18.60 9.60
CA GLU A 531 -30.68 19.87 10.24
C GLU A 531 -32.09 19.80 10.86
N LYS A 532 -33.05 19.19 10.17
CA LYS A 532 -34.41 19.00 10.67
C LYS A 532 -34.47 18.06 11.90
N ALA A 533 -33.61 17.06 11.95
CA ALA A 533 -33.57 16.10 13.06
C ALA A 533 -33.05 16.73 14.36
N ASP A 534 -32.28 17.83 14.28
CA ASP A 534 -31.75 18.60 15.42
C ASP A 534 -31.11 17.71 16.51
N PHE A 535 -30.27 16.77 16.07
CA PHE A 535 -29.58 15.87 17.00
C PHE A 535 -28.65 16.64 17.93
N ARG A 536 -28.72 16.35 19.24
CA ARG A 536 -27.93 17.07 20.25
C ARG A 536 -26.62 16.37 20.58
N HIS A 537 -26.55 15.05 20.39
CA HIS A 537 -25.40 14.24 20.77
C HIS A 537 -24.70 13.59 19.56
N LEU A 538 -25.24 13.80 18.35
CA LEU A 538 -24.64 13.37 17.09
C LEU A 538 -24.13 14.56 16.28
N LYS A 539 -23.11 14.32 15.46
CA LYS A 539 -22.61 15.27 14.46
C LYS A 539 -22.42 14.57 13.11
N LEU A 540 -22.95 15.16 12.04
CA LEU A 540 -22.64 14.73 10.68
C LEU A 540 -21.18 15.10 10.40
N ALA A 541 -20.36 14.09 10.18
CA ALA A 541 -18.93 14.23 9.93
C ALA A 541 -18.60 14.22 8.43
N GLY A 542 -19.39 13.50 7.63
CA GLY A 542 -19.03 13.27 6.25
C GLY A 542 -19.97 12.39 5.46
N PHE A 543 -19.55 12.16 4.24
CA PHE A 543 -20.17 11.23 3.32
C PHE A 543 -19.18 10.16 2.85
N TYR A 544 -19.69 8.94 2.70
CA TYR A 544 -18.94 7.79 2.22
C TYR A 544 -19.26 7.49 0.75
N TYR A 545 -18.22 7.34 -0.06
CA TYR A 545 -18.32 6.92 -1.45
C TYR A 545 -18.48 5.40 -1.50
N LEU A 546 -19.64 4.92 -1.95
CA LEU A 546 -20.02 3.52 -1.72
C LEU A 546 -19.25 2.50 -2.57
N THR A 547 -18.99 2.83 -3.83
CA THR A 547 -18.37 1.87 -4.76
C THR A 547 -16.86 1.82 -4.57
N GLU A 548 -16.28 0.62 -4.53
CA GLU A 548 -14.84 0.45 -4.30
C GLU A 548 -14.03 0.32 -5.60
N GLN A 549 -14.66 0.24 -6.76
CA GLN A 549 -14.01 -0.06 -8.05
C GLN A 549 -14.55 0.81 -9.19
N GLY A 550 -13.68 1.16 -10.15
CA GLY A 550 -14.10 1.89 -11.35
C GLY A 550 -12.93 2.31 -12.24
N ALA A 551 -13.06 3.44 -12.95
CA ALA A 551 -12.00 4.04 -13.76
C ALA A 551 -11.54 5.36 -13.14
N TYR A 552 -10.23 5.59 -13.00
CA TYR A 552 -9.71 6.81 -12.36
C TYR A 552 -10.31 8.09 -12.96
N GLU A 553 -10.49 8.12 -14.28
CA GLU A 553 -11.10 9.23 -15.03
C GLU A 553 -12.61 9.45 -14.80
N ASP A 554 -13.26 8.72 -13.87
CA ASP A 554 -14.66 8.97 -13.56
C ASP A 554 -14.80 10.32 -12.84
N GLU A 555 -15.43 11.30 -13.50
CA GLU A 555 -15.60 12.66 -12.98
C GLU A 555 -16.31 12.69 -11.60
N VAL A 556 -17.15 11.70 -11.29
CA VAL A 556 -17.83 11.62 -9.99
C VAL A 556 -16.82 11.35 -8.87
N LEU A 557 -15.78 10.55 -9.11
CA LEU A 557 -14.71 10.27 -8.14
C LEU A 557 -14.00 11.57 -7.74
N HIS A 558 -13.67 12.40 -8.72
CA HIS A 558 -12.98 13.67 -8.52
C HIS A 558 -13.87 14.77 -7.93
N ALA A 559 -15.15 14.81 -8.31
CA ALA A 559 -16.09 15.79 -7.76
C ALA A 559 -16.48 15.49 -6.30
N PHE A 560 -16.44 14.23 -5.86
CA PHE A 560 -17.00 13.85 -4.56
C PHE A 560 -16.35 14.56 -3.35
N PRO A 561 -15.01 14.68 -3.23
CA PRO A 561 -14.40 15.44 -2.14
C PRO A 561 -14.77 16.92 -2.14
N GLU A 562 -14.85 17.54 -3.31
CA GLU A 562 -15.24 18.95 -3.46
C GLU A 562 -16.69 19.16 -3.00
N LEU A 563 -17.60 18.28 -3.40
CA LEU A 563 -19.01 18.28 -2.97
C LEU A 563 -19.16 18.16 -1.46
N CYS A 564 -18.38 17.28 -0.81
CA CYS A 564 -18.35 17.18 0.65
C CYS A 564 -17.90 18.49 1.29
N ASN A 565 -16.85 19.11 0.74
CA ASN A 565 -16.27 20.34 1.28
C ASN A 565 -17.20 21.55 1.18
N GLU A 566 -18.11 21.60 0.20
CA GLU A 566 -19.15 22.64 0.13
C GLU A 566 -20.03 22.70 1.39
N TYR A 567 -20.25 21.54 2.04
CA TYR A 567 -20.96 21.42 3.31
C TYR A 567 -20.02 21.45 4.53
N ARG A 568 -18.72 21.68 4.34
CA ARG A 568 -17.66 21.57 5.35
C ARG A 568 -17.59 20.18 6.01
N LEU A 569 -17.94 19.16 5.23
CA LEU A 569 -17.95 17.76 5.61
C LEU A 569 -16.73 17.04 5.00
N ARG A 570 -16.40 15.86 5.54
CA ARG A 570 -15.28 15.04 5.07
C ARG A 570 -15.74 13.96 4.09
N SER A 571 -14.87 13.62 3.15
CA SER A 571 -15.05 12.53 2.20
C SER A 571 -14.37 11.26 2.69
N PHE A 572 -15.09 10.13 2.60
CA PHE A 572 -14.63 8.82 3.08
C PHE A 572 -14.66 7.76 1.98
N ALA A 573 -13.66 6.87 1.96
CA ALA A 573 -13.61 5.68 1.12
C ALA A 573 -12.89 4.52 1.83
N ILE A 574 -13.31 3.27 1.55
CA ILE A 574 -12.67 2.05 2.09
C ILE A 574 -12.49 1.05 0.94
N PRO A 575 -11.47 1.19 0.09
CA PRO A 575 -11.16 0.17 -0.92
C PRO A 575 -10.65 -1.14 -0.29
N GLY A 576 -11.07 -2.27 -0.84
CA GLY A 576 -10.40 -3.57 -0.64
C GLY A 576 -9.02 -3.64 -1.30
N ILE A 577 -8.12 -4.49 -0.75
CA ILE A 577 -6.77 -4.77 -1.31
C ILE A 577 -6.81 -5.31 -2.75
N THR A 578 -7.97 -5.79 -3.20
CA THR A 578 -8.21 -6.28 -4.55
C THR A 578 -8.82 -5.23 -5.48
N SER A 579 -9.16 -4.05 -4.95
CA SER A 579 -9.70 -2.93 -5.72
C SER A 579 -8.67 -2.43 -6.73
N ASN A 580 -9.16 -2.04 -7.91
CA ASN A 580 -8.38 -1.31 -8.91
C ASN A 580 -8.25 0.19 -8.59
N TRP A 581 -8.97 0.68 -7.59
CA TRP A 581 -8.95 2.05 -7.04
C TRP A 581 -8.28 2.15 -5.68
N LEU A 582 -7.55 1.11 -5.28
CA LEU A 582 -6.92 0.95 -3.97
C LEU A 582 -6.33 2.25 -3.38
N THR A 583 -5.63 3.03 -4.19
CA THR A 583 -4.97 4.27 -3.79
C THR A 583 -5.47 5.50 -4.56
N GLU A 584 -6.41 5.27 -5.46
CA GLU A 584 -6.93 6.28 -6.38
C GLU A 584 -7.81 7.29 -5.64
N PHE A 585 -8.50 6.87 -4.57
CA PHE A 585 -9.23 7.77 -3.68
C PHE A 585 -8.32 8.83 -3.04
N SER A 586 -7.15 8.43 -2.53
CA SER A 586 -6.19 9.37 -1.94
C SER A 586 -5.72 10.40 -2.96
N ARG A 587 -5.50 9.97 -4.20
CA ARG A 587 -5.09 10.84 -5.31
C ARG A 587 -6.22 11.72 -5.85
N ALA A 588 -7.46 11.28 -5.75
CA ALA A 588 -8.64 12.08 -6.07
C ALA A 588 -8.92 13.16 -5.00
N GLY A 589 -8.18 13.18 -3.89
CA GLY A 589 -8.27 14.21 -2.86
C GLY A 589 -9.25 13.88 -1.73
N PHE A 590 -9.59 12.60 -1.52
CA PHE A 590 -10.41 12.21 -0.39
C PHE A 590 -9.73 12.55 0.95
N ASP A 591 -10.51 13.01 1.93
CA ASP A 591 -10.00 13.40 3.24
C ASP A 591 -9.57 12.18 4.06
N THR A 592 -10.38 11.11 4.02
CA THR A 592 -10.18 9.88 4.80
C THR A 592 -10.33 8.65 3.94
N VAL A 593 -9.23 7.93 3.72
CA VAL A 593 -9.24 6.64 3.02
C VAL A 593 -8.70 5.57 3.97
N LEU A 594 -9.41 4.45 4.11
CA LEU A 594 -8.92 3.27 4.84
C LEU A 594 -8.81 2.06 3.92
N LEU A 595 -7.98 1.09 4.28
CA LEU A 595 -7.75 -0.10 3.48
C LEU A 595 -8.36 -1.34 4.14
N GLN A 596 -9.26 -2.02 3.42
CA GLN A 596 -9.77 -3.34 3.76
C GLN A 596 -8.82 -4.45 3.25
N SER A 597 -8.22 -5.20 4.18
CA SER A 597 -7.22 -6.24 3.84
C SER A 597 -7.81 -7.49 3.18
N SER A 598 -9.11 -7.75 3.37
CA SER A 598 -9.80 -8.99 3.02
C SER A 598 -9.31 -10.25 3.76
N HIS A 599 -8.45 -10.13 4.79
CA HIS A 599 -7.89 -11.26 5.54
C HIS A 599 -8.97 -12.10 6.24
N ALA A 600 -10.02 -11.45 6.75
CA ALA A 600 -11.15 -12.14 7.38
C ALA A 600 -11.85 -13.12 6.44
N PHE A 601 -11.91 -12.81 5.15
CA PHE A 601 -12.73 -13.52 4.16
C PHE A 601 -11.92 -14.34 3.15
N TRP A 602 -10.64 -14.02 2.99
CA TRP A 602 -9.80 -14.61 1.96
C TRP A 602 -8.42 -14.98 2.51
N GLN A 603 -8.04 -16.24 2.29
CA GLN A 603 -6.69 -16.72 2.54
C GLN A 603 -6.13 -17.30 1.23
N PRO A 604 -5.17 -16.61 0.58
CA PRO A 604 -4.57 -17.10 -0.64
C PRO A 604 -3.87 -18.45 -0.39
N ALA A 605 -4.14 -19.43 -1.24
CA ALA A 605 -3.56 -20.76 -1.10
C ALA A 605 -2.03 -20.68 -1.08
N LEU A 606 -1.41 -21.44 -0.16
CA LEU A 606 0.04 -21.57 -0.04
C LEU A 606 0.75 -20.22 0.25
N SER A 607 0.08 -19.31 0.93
CA SER A 607 0.63 -18.05 1.47
C SER A 607 0.65 -18.12 3.00
N PRO A 608 1.53 -17.37 3.68
CA PRO A 608 1.62 -17.40 5.14
C PRO A 608 0.35 -16.86 5.83
N PRO A 609 0.10 -17.23 7.10
CA PRO A 609 -1.16 -16.95 7.81
C PRO A 609 -1.57 -15.48 7.97
N ARG A 610 -0.72 -14.49 7.66
CA ARG A 610 -1.04 -13.05 7.77
C ARG A 610 -0.63 -12.26 6.52
N TYR A 611 -0.48 -12.95 5.40
CA TYR A 611 0.04 -12.39 4.14
C TYR A 611 -0.70 -11.12 3.68
N LEU A 612 -2.04 -11.15 3.67
CA LEU A 612 -2.83 -10.01 3.22
C LEU A 612 -2.74 -8.82 4.18
N LEU A 613 -2.71 -9.06 5.49
CA LEU A 613 -2.51 -8.01 6.50
C LEU A 613 -1.13 -7.35 6.36
N LYS A 614 -0.09 -8.13 6.08
CA LYS A 614 1.25 -7.61 5.79
C LYS A 614 1.23 -6.68 4.57
N CYS A 615 0.69 -7.17 3.46
CA CYS A 615 0.63 -6.41 2.21
C CYS A 615 -0.20 -5.14 2.37
N ALA A 616 -1.40 -5.24 2.96
CA ALA A 616 -2.27 -4.09 3.21
C ALA A 616 -1.63 -3.08 4.17
N GLY A 617 -0.98 -3.56 5.24
CA GLY A 617 -0.26 -2.72 6.18
C GLY A 617 0.83 -1.88 5.50
N GLN A 618 1.66 -2.50 4.66
CA GLN A 618 2.71 -1.79 3.91
C GLN A 618 2.13 -0.80 2.90
N ILE A 619 1.06 -1.17 2.17
CA ILE A 619 0.39 -0.27 1.23
C ILE A 619 -0.21 0.94 1.95
N ALA A 620 -0.96 0.71 3.03
CA ALA A 620 -1.60 1.79 3.77
C ALA A 620 -0.58 2.76 4.38
N ARG A 621 0.56 2.28 4.90
CA ARG A 621 1.69 3.14 5.35
C ARG A 621 2.19 4.05 4.25
N HIS A 622 2.32 3.51 3.05
CA HIS A 622 2.95 4.22 1.95
C HIS A 622 2.03 5.30 1.34
N TYR A 623 0.71 5.10 1.45
CA TYR A 623 -0.30 5.99 0.88
C TYR A 623 -1.04 6.85 1.92
N GLY A 624 -0.63 6.84 3.19
CA GLY A 624 -1.28 7.69 4.20
C GLY A 624 -2.67 7.20 4.62
N MET A 625 -3.01 5.93 4.39
CA MET A 625 -4.36 5.40 4.62
C MET A 625 -4.55 4.94 6.06
N GLY A 626 -5.80 4.74 6.47
CA GLY A 626 -6.15 3.97 7.66
C GLY A 626 -6.29 2.48 7.35
N MET A 627 -6.58 1.67 8.38
CA MET A 627 -6.86 0.24 8.21
C MET A 627 -8.30 -0.07 8.62
N GLU A 628 -8.93 -1.02 7.95
CA GLU A 628 -10.16 -1.65 8.44
C GLU A 628 -9.85 -2.98 9.13
N VAL A 629 -10.45 -3.17 10.31
CA VAL A 629 -10.50 -4.43 11.04
C VAL A 629 -11.79 -5.15 10.69
N GLU A 630 -11.67 -6.29 10.00
CA GLU A 630 -12.81 -7.07 9.55
C GLU A 630 -13.09 -8.21 10.54
N LEU A 631 -14.24 -8.16 11.23
CA LEU A 631 -14.69 -9.30 12.02
C LEU A 631 -15.21 -10.38 11.08
N PRO A 632 -14.64 -11.60 11.11
CA PRO A 632 -15.10 -12.69 10.25
C PRO A 632 -16.49 -13.15 10.69
N TYR A 633 -17.31 -13.65 9.75
CA TYR A 633 -18.67 -14.12 10.07
C TYR A 633 -18.72 -15.21 11.14
N ASN A 634 -17.67 -16.01 11.24
CA ASN A 634 -17.52 -17.06 12.25
C ASN A 634 -16.66 -16.63 13.46
N VAL A 635 -16.64 -15.34 13.81
CA VAL A 635 -15.83 -14.81 14.93
C VAL A 635 -16.10 -15.49 16.28
N LEU A 636 -17.26 -16.12 16.46
CA LEU A 636 -17.59 -16.89 17.68
C LEU A 636 -16.95 -18.28 17.71
N GLU A 637 -16.35 -18.73 16.62
CA GLU A 637 -15.62 -20.00 16.53
C GLU A 637 -14.11 -19.77 16.68
N PRO A 638 -13.33 -20.77 17.16
CA PRO A 638 -11.89 -20.63 17.35
C PRO A 638 -11.13 -20.09 16.13
N ALA A 639 -11.46 -20.57 14.92
CA ALA A 639 -10.81 -20.12 13.69
C ALA A 639 -11.12 -18.65 13.35
N GLY A 640 -12.36 -18.20 13.56
CA GLY A 640 -12.73 -16.79 13.37
C GLY A 640 -12.15 -15.89 14.45
N ARG A 641 -12.11 -16.34 15.71
CA ARG A 641 -11.42 -15.63 16.80
C ARG A 641 -9.95 -15.40 16.47
N GLN A 642 -9.26 -16.44 15.97
CA GLN A 642 -7.86 -16.33 15.59
C GLN A 642 -7.65 -15.28 14.50
N LYS A 643 -8.49 -15.25 13.47
CA LYS A 643 -8.41 -14.21 12.43
C LYS A 643 -8.51 -12.81 12.99
N LEU A 644 -9.42 -12.55 13.94
CA LEU A 644 -9.51 -11.22 14.56
C LEU A 644 -8.27 -10.90 15.40
N ARG A 645 -7.73 -11.88 16.12
CA ARG A 645 -6.45 -11.74 16.85
C ARG A 645 -5.30 -11.39 15.89
N ASP A 646 -5.27 -11.98 14.69
CA ASP A 646 -4.28 -11.65 13.68
C ASP A 646 -4.29 -10.15 13.31
N TYR A 647 -5.47 -9.51 13.21
CA TYR A 647 -5.56 -8.06 12.99
C TYR A 647 -4.93 -7.28 14.15
N LEU A 648 -5.25 -7.64 15.39
CA LEU A 648 -4.73 -6.94 16.58
C LEU A 648 -3.21 -7.08 16.71
N GLU A 649 -2.68 -8.27 16.43
CA GLU A 649 -1.23 -8.52 16.39
C GLU A 649 -0.55 -7.77 15.26
N MET A 650 -1.12 -7.83 14.04
CA MET A 650 -0.56 -7.14 12.89
C MET A 650 -0.64 -5.63 13.02
N ALA A 651 -1.60 -5.07 13.77
CA ALA A 651 -1.60 -3.66 14.12
C ALA A 651 -0.35 -3.21 14.83
N ALA A 652 0.13 -4.02 15.78
CA ALA A 652 1.38 -3.76 16.49
C ALA A 652 2.60 -4.04 15.60
N ILE A 653 2.59 -5.10 14.78
CA ILE A 653 3.72 -5.50 13.92
C ILE A 653 3.92 -4.58 12.71
N GLN A 654 2.84 -4.02 12.15
CA GLN A 654 2.85 -3.13 10.99
C GLN A 654 2.75 -1.64 11.36
N GLY A 655 2.37 -1.33 12.59
CA GLY A 655 2.42 0.03 13.13
C GLY A 655 1.16 0.84 12.89
N TRP A 656 0.00 0.22 12.77
CA TRP A 656 -1.30 0.92 12.73
C TRP A 656 -2.07 0.85 14.05
N ALA A 657 -1.47 0.27 15.10
CA ALA A 657 -2.05 0.29 16.44
C ALA A 657 -2.14 1.74 16.96
N GLY A 658 -3.37 2.17 17.26
CA GLY A 658 -3.66 3.52 17.72
C GLY A 658 -3.80 4.56 16.61
N THR A 659 -3.76 4.18 15.34
CA THR A 659 -4.14 5.06 14.23
C THR A 659 -5.66 5.02 14.04
N PHE A 660 -6.20 5.91 13.21
CA PHE A 660 -7.64 5.83 12.91
C PHE A 660 -7.95 4.51 12.19
N THR A 661 -8.93 3.78 12.73
CA THR A 661 -9.25 2.41 12.32
C THR A 661 -10.77 2.28 12.14
N ALA A 662 -11.18 1.62 11.05
CA ALA A 662 -12.58 1.24 10.84
C ALA A 662 -12.82 -0.21 11.30
N TYR A 663 -14.06 -0.54 11.67
CA TYR A 663 -14.47 -1.87 12.11
C TYR A 663 -15.65 -2.37 11.28
N PHE A 664 -15.40 -3.37 10.44
CA PHE A 664 -16.47 -4.14 9.81
C PHE A 664 -16.96 -5.19 10.81
N GLN A 665 -18.25 -5.16 11.13
CA GLN A 665 -18.87 -6.07 12.11
C GLN A 665 -20.07 -6.84 11.55
N SER A 666 -20.16 -6.96 10.21
CA SER A 666 -21.39 -7.43 9.55
C SER A 666 -22.59 -6.66 10.11
N TYR A 667 -23.54 -7.34 10.75
CA TYR A 667 -24.68 -6.71 11.41
C TYR A 667 -24.51 -6.56 12.93
N ASN A 668 -24.08 -7.61 13.65
CA ASN A 668 -24.10 -7.65 15.12
C ASN A 668 -22.91 -8.39 15.76
N LEU A 669 -21.80 -8.60 15.04
CA LEU A 669 -20.71 -9.47 15.52
C LEU A 669 -20.07 -8.95 16.83
N ILE A 670 -19.89 -7.63 16.99
CA ILE A 670 -19.33 -7.06 18.23
C ILE A 670 -20.30 -7.25 19.41
N LYS A 671 -21.60 -7.09 19.18
CA LYS A 671 -22.65 -7.39 20.18
C LYS A 671 -22.58 -8.86 20.59
N SER A 672 -22.50 -9.77 19.62
CA SER A 672 -22.40 -11.20 19.88
C SER A 672 -21.17 -11.56 20.72
N LEU A 673 -20.03 -10.87 20.55
CA LEU A 673 -18.87 -11.03 21.43
C LEU A 673 -19.14 -10.50 22.84
N ALA A 674 -19.77 -9.33 22.96
CA ALA A 674 -20.09 -8.71 24.24
C ALA A 674 -21.02 -9.57 25.11
N GLU A 675 -21.99 -10.22 24.48
CA GLU A 675 -23.02 -11.03 25.14
C GLU A 675 -22.64 -12.52 25.27
N SER A 676 -21.49 -12.92 24.71
CA SER A 676 -21.13 -14.32 24.66
C SER A 676 -20.87 -14.88 26.07
N PRO A 677 -21.45 -16.05 26.41
CA PRO A 677 -21.10 -16.77 27.63
C PRO A 677 -19.74 -17.49 27.51
N ASP A 678 -19.19 -17.64 26.30
CA ASP A 678 -17.85 -18.17 26.09
C ASP A 678 -16.80 -17.13 26.54
N PRO A 679 -15.99 -17.43 27.57
CA PRO A 679 -14.99 -16.51 28.08
C PRO A 679 -14.00 -16.02 27.02
N GLU A 680 -13.67 -16.83 26.01
CA GLU A 680 -12.73 -16.42 24.95
C GLU A 680 -13.34 -15.40 24.00
N CYS A 681 -14.62 -15.57 23.65
CA CYS A 681 -15.37 -14.61 22.84
C CYS A 681 -15.53 -13.29 23.61
N ARG A 682 -15.87 -13.39 24.89
CA ARG A 682 -16.06 -12.23 25.75
C ARG A 682 -14.75 -11.47 25.99
N GLN A 683 -13.66 -12.19 26.19
CA GLN A 683 -12.32 -11.60 26.27
C GLN A 683 -11.96 -10.85 24.98
N LEU A 684 -12.35 -11.36 23.81
CA LEU A 684 -12.08 -10.71 22.53
C LEU A 684 -12.84 -9.37 22.40
N TYR A 685 -14.05 -9.25 22.95
CA TYR A 685 -14.74 -7.95 23.08
C TYR A 685 -13.94 -6.96 23.96
N ASP A 686 -13.44 -7.42 25.10
CA ASP A 686 -12.62 -6.59 25.99
C ASP A 686 -11.29 -6.17 25.33
N GLU A 687 -10.67 -7.05 24.55
CA GLU A 687 -9.46 -6.77 23.77
C GLU A 687 -9.71 -5.75 22.66
N LEU A 688 -10.83 -5.86 21.92
CA LEU A 688 -11.24 -4.85 20.95
C LEU A 688 -11.40 -3.48 21.63
N PHE A 689 -12.07 -3.43 22.79
CA PHE A 689 -12.19 -2.20 23.56
C PHE A 689 -10.82 -1.61 23.91
N ARG A 690 -9.92 -2.40 24.50
CA ARG A 690 -8.56 -1.97 24.84
C ARG A 690 -7.79 -1.48 23.62
N PHE A 691 -7.92 -2.16 22.49
CA PHE A 691 -7.28 -1.78 21.24
C PHE A 691 -7.77 -0.39 20.76
N THR A 692 -9.07 -0.11 20.79
CA THR A 692 -9.59 1.24 20.47
C THR A 692 -9.08 2.32 21.44
N ARG A 693 -8.67 1.99 22.67
CA ARG A 693 -8.12 3.01 23.58
C ARG A 693 -6.77 3.54 23.13
N LEU A 694 -6.01 2.80 22.34
CA LEU A 694 -4.67 3.20 21.89
C LEU A 694 -4.69 4.51 21.09
N SER A 695 -5.76 4.74 20.32
CA SER A 695 -5.95 5.96 19.52
C SER A 695 -6.06 7.24 20.35
N ARG A 696 -6.54 7.13 21.59
CA ARG A 696 -6.76 8.24 22.53
C ARG A 696 -5.53 8.56 23.38
N GLN A 697 -4.49 7.72 23.31
CA GLN A 697 -3.27 7.84 24.12
C GLN A 697 -2.15 8.61 23.40
N GLN A 698 -2.36 9.05 22.16
CA GLN A 698 -1.35 9.74 21.34
C GLN A 698 -0.88 11.10 21.91
N ASN A 699 -1.56 11.65 22.93
CA ASN A 699 -1.18 12.91 23.59
C ASN A 699 -0.08 12.78 24.65
N ARG A 700 0.60 11.63 24.80
CA ARG A 700 1.88 11.63 25.52
C ARG A 700 2.94 12.25 24.63
N SER A 701 3.10 13.56 24.74
CA SER A 701 4.23 14.32 24.23
C SER A 701 5.53 13.57 24.55
N ALA A 702 6.05 12.83 23.57
CA ALA A 702 7.40 12.29 23.65
C ALA A 702 8.32 13.50 23.79
N LEU A 703 8.89 13.66 24.99
CA LEU A 703 9.81 14.74 25.34
C LEU A 703 10.78 14.97 24.19
N GLN A 704 10.67 16.15 23.59
CA GLN A 704 11.42 16.62 22.45
C GLN A 704 12.89 16.80 22.85
N SER A 705 13.65 15.72 22.79
CA SER A 705 15.07 15.73 23.08
C SER A 705 15.87 15.47 21.79
N ASN A 706 16.99 16.17 21.63
CA ASN A 706 18.00 15.84 20.61
C ASN A 706 18.80 14.57 20.97
N LEU A 707 18.23 13.70 21.81
CA LEU A 707 18.89 12.48 22.23
C LEU A 707 18.75 11.40 21.15
N PRO A 708 19.74 10.52 21.01
CA PRO A 708 19.63 9.34 20.17
C PRO A 708 18.43 8.46 20.57
N LEU A 709 17.60 8.06 19.61
CA LEU A 709 16.56 7.06 19.82
C LEU A 709 17.20 5.68 19.76
N LYS A 710 17.34 5.02 20.90
CA LYS A 710 17.91 3.66 20.97
C LYS A 710 16.84 2.61 20.72
N PHE A 711 17.20 1.56 19.98
CA PHE A 711 16.39 0.35 19.83
C PHE A 711 17.22 -0.88 20.21
N ASP A 712 16.58 -1.83 20.88
CA ASP A 712 17.15 -3.13 21.24
C ASP A 712 16.04 -4.16 21.12
N CYS A 713 16.05 -4.89 20.02
CA CYS A 713 14.95 -5.75 19.67
C CYS A 713 15.45 -7.15 19.36
N GLN A 714 14.67 -8.14 19.78
CA GLN A 714 14.99 -9.54 19.65
C GLN A 714 13.77 -10.27 19.09
N ALA A 715 13.99 -11.14 18.12
CA ALA A 715 12.99 -12.08 17.65
C ALA A 715 13.60 -13.48 17.59
N SER A 716 12.75 -14.50 17.71
CA SER A 716 13.19 -15.88 17.63
C SER A 716 12.20 -16.74 16.87
N TRP A 717 12.71 -17.71 16.13
CA TRP A 717 11.92 -18.67 15.36
C TRP A 717 12.58 -20.06 15.40
N MET A 718 11.87 -21.08 14.93
CA MET A 718 12.34 -22.46 14.91
C MET A 718 12.72 -22.90 13.49
N ARG A 719 13.71 -23.79 13.38
CA ARG A 719 14.22 -24.37 12.13
C ARG A 719 14.87 -23.33 11.22
N ASN A 720 15.61 -23.82 10.23
CA ASN A 720 16.29 -22.96 9.28
C ASN A 720 15.30 -21.96 8.64
N ALA A 721 15.74 -20.72 8.44
CA ALA A 721 14.91 -19.69 7.83
C ALA A 721 15.72 -18.65 7.07
N SER A 722 15.04 -17.99 6.13
CA SER A 722 15.46 -16.67 5.67
C SER A 722 14.84 -15.62 6.58
N CYS A 723 15.56 -14.54 6.84
CA CYS A 723 15.08 -13.39 7.58
C CYS A 723 15.28 -12.11 6.78
N ARG A 724 14.37 -11.15 6.95
CA ARG A 724 14.47 -9.82 6.38
C ARG A 724 14.17 -8.78 7.44
N LEU A 725 15.02 -7.78 7.56
CA LEU A 725 14.84 -6.60 8.36
C LEU A 725 14.52 -5.43 7.43
N ASN A 726 13.28 -4.96 7.44
CA ASN A 726 12.89 -3.75 6.71
C ASN A 726 13.00 -2.55 7.64
N ILE A 727 13.49 -1.44 7.10
CA ILE A 727 13.62 -0.17 7.80
C ILE A 727 13.05 0.90 6.86
N GLU A 728 12.02 1.62 7.31
CA GLU A 728 11.27 2.57 6.49
C GLU A 728 11.13 3.93 7.19
N SER A 729 11.10 5.03 6.45
CA SER A 729 10.67 6.37 6.89
C SER A 729 11.38 6.96 8.12
N HIS A 730 12.63 6.57 8.40
CA HIS A 730 13.41 7.12 9.51
C HIS A 730 14.17 8.40 9.10
N ARG A 731 14.32 9.35 10.03
CA ARG A 731 15.12 10.58 9.81
C ARG A 731 16.23 10.68 10.84
N GLY A 732 17.47 10.73 10.37
CA GLY A 732 18.68 10.80 11.18
C GLY A 732 19.76 9.84 10.67
N LEU A 733 20.85 9.74 11.43
CA LEU A 733 21.87 8.71 11.25
C LEU A 733 21.42 7.43 11.95
N PHE A 734 21.05 6.42 11.18
CA PHE A 734 20.76 5.10 11.68
C PHE A 734 22.06 4.34 11.92
N ASN A 735 22.20 3.72 13.08
CA ASN A 735 23.34 2.90 13.46
C ASN A 735 22.81 1.54 13.96
N ILE A 736 23.29 0.43 13.40
CA ILE A 736 23.16 -0.91 13.97
C ILE A 736 24.50 -1.28 14.59
N SER A 737 24.55 -1.39 15.91
CA SER A 737 25.77 -1.73 16.66
C SER A 737 25.95 -3.23 16.88
N ARG A 738 24.88 -4.02 16.67
CA ARG A 738 24.93 -5.48 16.82
C ARG A 738 23.82 -6.18 16.05
N ILE A 739 24.20 -7.14 15.21
CA ILE A 739 23.33 -8.20 14.69
C ILE A 739 23.93 -9.53 15.13
N ARG A 740 23.19 -10.29 15.94
CA ARG A 740 23.54 -11.69 16.24
C ARG A 740 22.46 -12.59 15.68
N LEU A 741 22.86 -13.52 14.82
CA LEU A 741 22.09 -14.69 14.42
C LEU A 741 22.73 -15.86 15.18
N SER A 742 22.06 -16.35 16.22
CA SER A 742 22.42 -17.60 16.91
C SER A 742 21.42 -18.67 16.53
#